data_AF-A0A257M5A3-F1
#
_entry.id   AF-A0A257M5A3-F1
#
_cell.length_a   1.000
_cell.length_b   1.000
_cell.length_c   1.000
_cell.angle_alpha   90.00
_cell.angle_beta   90.00
_cell.angle_gamma   90.00
#
_symmetry.space_group_name_H-M   'P 1'
#
loop_
_entity.id
_entity.type
_entity.pdbx_description
1 polymer ?
#
loop_
_entity_poly.entity_id
_entity_poly.type
_entity_poly.pdbx_seq_one_letter_code
_entity_poly.pdbx_strand_id
1 'polypeptide(L)'
;MKIFTFRPLLWVLLISSAESRAQGYGEQPLRSNLSPLPYYATEGGREVHRFSSSEVNRYRIYDFYARQAAYYLANPADQSTLLPPFPGLDGGRRGHWGVTNEKNTTAFVRDQGPAFTTVTTRNGDWELKVLSGSAVLVYDTLRPGLKAVFPKGRLEVPEHAFDKGADRFGLSLKVNGEAQFQINKPEWTLAGKPVARYAGYYLHGDAVVLRWELGAGVLLERPSISISRDGKQSFLLREFEFLKGAPDELVFTLPEVIATSETNGGLLLIRGDAEGKSVRHLVSTTLGIAVHPEGGSLKLSKIQPNARLVIATWKGERAAAAAAEEGLKAALKSAVPPSSLITGGPSRFPQTMKVAGKLNADPAASGGAYEIDDVPVPSENPYHAPMTLSGIAFDAKGTAYLSTLVGDVWKVTGLSGNLEQIEWKRFASGLDLPLGIAVVEGVPFVNTRRNILKLQDLNGDGEADFIERFNQMDLPTSDATGHDLQRDAAGNFHSNAVSGIYRLSADGKILTKTGHGSRNPFGLGVRADGLALSDSSEGENNGTCTIFESDSPENATSSAKLRRILHLPRGVDNSPGSRLFLKKPRMGPIGTEILGVSFGAGTWYGMLRDVVDGTPQAAMIPMPGEFSSGACRLAVNPVDGQVFVAGLDGWGDYGVTEGCLHRIRYTGREVTQITGWKACRNGIELRFNHPISSPEKKNFFAQQWNVIDSAQTYGSPEYSVIHPEQIGHDRLEIRSITVLPDHHSHFLDIPAIQPSMCMQIFGKLTDAGGKPLNVDLYATLNRLHPDSAAAPPAPPGKPDTLRVPEKPGNGNTYQQLIEHFDKLAGRTTAARPVGPETPRPSEPVSFRWLKESLIEKQCLPCHMTGTQHDLSTYKGILTKVNLAEPAKSPILGMIGTKSMPPYPLPTVAPGMQQAVLDWIKAGAPE
;
A
#
# COMPACT_ATOMS: atom_id res chain seq x y z
N MET A 1 -52.22 24.44 61.52
CA MET A 1 -53.16 23.34 61.20
C MET A 1 -52.38 22.24 60.50
N LYS A 2 -52.51 21.03 61.03
CA LYS A 2 -51.97 19.71 60.65
C LYS A 2 -51.57 19.41 59.17
N ILE A 3 -50.41 18.72 59.05
CA ILE A 3 -50.07 17.53 58.23
C ILE A 3 -49.85 17.70 56.70
N PHE A 4 -48.61 17.49 56.22
CA PHE A 4 -48.14 16.26 55.55
C PHE A 4 -46.67 16.38 55.09
N THR A 5 -45.83 15.50 55.63
CA THR A 5 -44.50 15.14 55.16
C THR A 5 -44.58 14.30 53.88
N PHE A 6 -43.89 14.68 52.82
CA PHE A 6 -43.40 13.74 51.80
C PHE A 6 -42.06 14.22 51.22
N ARG A 7 -41.03 13.39 51.42
CA ARG A 7 -39.73 13.45 50.73
C ARG A 7 -39.94 13.15 49.24
N PRO A 8 -39.29 13.86 48.29
CA PRO A 8 -39.12 13.30 46.96
C PRO A 8 -38.05 12.21 47.04
N LEU A 9 -38.46 10.96 46.79
CA LEU A 9 -37.56 9.87 46.44
C LEU A 9 -36.72 10.30 45.24
N LEU A 10 -35.40 10.24 45.39
CA LEU A 10 -34.47 10.12 44.28
C LEU A 10 -34.87 8.87 43.47
N TRP A 11 -35.54 9.08 42.34
CA TRP A 11 -35.61 8.06 41.29
C TRP A 11 -34.29 8.10 40.54
N VAL A 12 -33.32 7.31 41.01
CA VAL A 12 -32.21 6.84 40.18
C VAL A 12 -32.83 5.87 39.18
N LEU A 13 -33.16 6.37 37.99
CA LEU A 13 -33.42 5.53 36.83
C LEU A 13 -32.11 4.84 36.45
N LEU A 14 -31.92 3.65 37.00
CA LEU A 14 -31.08 2.59 36.44
C LEU A 14 -31.65 2.22 35.06
N ILE A 15 -31.32 3.03 34.05
CA ILE A 15 -31.27 2.55 32.67
C ILE A 15 -29.87 1.99 32.52
N SER A 16 -29.73 0.69 32.84
CA SER A 16 -28.64 -0.11 32.32
C SER A 16 -28.82 -0.22 30.80
N SER A 17 -28.35 0.77 30.08
CA SER A 17 -27.85 0.53 28.72
C SER A 17 -26.56 -0.27 28.91
N ALA A 18 -26.74 -1.58 29.03
CA ALA A 18 -25.68 -2.52 28.70
C ALA A 18 -25.38 -2.30 27.21
N GLU A 19 -24.59 -1.27 26.90
CA GLU A 19 -23.66 -1.35 25.79
C GLU A 19 -22.90 -2.65 26.03
N SER A 20 -23.23 -3.70 25.31
CA SER A 20 -22.30 -4.79 25.08
C SER A 20 -21.15 -4.20 24.27
N ARG A 21 -20.28 -3.43 24.94
CA ARG A 21 -18.89 -3.36 24.57
C ARG A 21 -18.46 -4.81 24.56
N ALA A 22 -18.37 -5.40 23.38
CA ALA A 22 -17.53 -6.57 23.20
C ALA A 22 -16.23 -6.23 23.92
N GLN A 23 -15.92 -6.96 24.99
CA GLN A 23 -14.67 -6.80 25.72
C GLN A 23 -13.54 -7.07 24.72
N GLY A 24 -13.10 -6.01 24.04
CA GLY A 24 -11.91 -6.05 23.25
C GLY A 24 -10.75 -6.41 24.17
N TYR A 25 -9.64 -6.82 23.59
CA TYR A 25 -8.37 -7.09 24.26
C TYR A 25 -7.87 -6.04 25.29
N GLY A 26 -8.58 -4.94 25.53
CA GLY A 26 -8.33 -3.95 26.57
C GLY A 26 -9.04 -4.31 27.88
N GLU A 27 -8.33 -5.01 28.76
CA GLU A 27 -8.41 -4.91 30.24
C GLU A 27 -7.62 -6.02 30.98
N GLN A 28 -6.83 -6.86 30.30
CA GLN A 28 -5.85 -7.66 31.04
C GLN A 28 -4.77 -6.74 31.64
N PRO A 29 -4.42 -6.89 32.93
CA PRO A 29 -3.36 -6.10 33.56
C PRO A 29 -2.06 -6.27 32.79
N LEU A 30 -1.31 -5.17 32.66
CA LEU A 30 -0.05 -5.13 31.93
C LEU A 30 0.91 -6.15 32.50
N ARG A 31 1.43 -7.03 31.63
CA ARG A 31 2.50 -7.95 32.01
C ARG A 31 3.75 -7.16 32.36
N SER A 32 4.49 -7.64 33.35
CA SER A 32 5.88 -7.22 33.55
C SER A 32 6.73 -7.55 32.30
N ASN A 33 7.90 -6.93 32.19
CA ASN A 33 8.88 -7.24 31.14
C ASN A 33 9.12 -8.76 31.08
N LEU A 34 9.22 -9.32 29.86
CA LEU A 34 9.44 -10.77 29.68
C LEU A 34 10.77 -11.24 30.30
N SER A 35 11.72 -10.33 30.42
CA SER A 35 13.03 -10.52 31.05
C SER A 35 13.38 -9.28 31.91
N PRO A 36 14.10 -9.44 33.04
CA PRO A 36 14.59 -8.32 33.84
C PRO A 36 15.78 -7.59 33.20
N LEU A 37 16.34 -8.11 32.10
CA LEU A 37 17.48 -7.51 31.43
C LEU A 37 17.11 -6.13 30.86
N PRO A 38 18.01 -5.13 30.96
CA PRO A 38 17.67 -3.74 30.74
C PRO A 38 17.25 -3.44 29.29
N TYR A 39 17.64 -4.24 28.31
CA TYR A 39 17.27 -4.04 26.90
C TYR A 39 15.87 -4.57 26.53
N TYR A 40 15.17 -5.23 27.45
CA TYR A 40 13.75 -5.59 27.31
C TYR A 40 12.79 -4.55 27.90
N ALA A 41 13.32 -3.57 28.62
CA ALA A 41 12.55 -2.51 29.26
C ALA A 41 11.96 -1.55 28.21
N THR A 42 10.63 -1.54 28.08
CA THR A 42 9.86 -0.65 27.18
C THR A 42 9.99 0.83 27.54
N GLU A 43 10.37 1.11 28.79
CA GLU A 43 10.58 2.43 29.36
C GLU A 43 11.96 3.02 29.01
N GLY A 44 12.92 2.20 28.59
CA GLY A 44 14.26 2.67 28.20
C GLY A 44 14.36 2.94 26.69
N GLY A 45 15.35 3.75 26.31
CA GLY A 45 15.65 4.06 24.90
C GLY A 45 14.62 4.97 24.25
N ARG A 46 13.89 5.76 25.05
CA ARG A 46 12.80 6.64 24.60
C ARG A 46 13.20 8.10 24.51
N GLU A 47 14.31 8.45 25.14
CA GLU A 47 14.71 9.83 25.48
C GLU A 47 14.90 10.71 24.25
N VAL A 48 15.26 10.09 23.12
CA VAL A 48 15.55 10.78 21.84
C VAL A 48 14.43 10.61 20.81
N HIS A 49 13.38 9.84 21.10
CA HIS A 49 12.28 9.59 20.17
C HIS A 49 11.10 10.52 20.50
N ARG A 50 10.86 11.49 19.63
CA ARG A 50 9.86 12.59 19.81
C ARG A 50 8.41 12.13 19.95
N PHE A 51 8.05 10.92 19.50
CA PHE A 51 6.70 10.36 19.56
C PHE A 51 6.55 9.24 20.60
N SER A 52 7.59 8.99 21.40
CA SER A 52 7.59 7.90 22.39
C SER A 52 6.48 8.02 23.45
N SER A 53 6.03 9.24 23.76
CA SER A 53 4.98 9.51 24.75
C SER A 53 3.55 9.29 24.23
N SER A 54 3.36 9.11 22.92
CA SER A 54 2.05 8.88 22.32
C SER A 54 1.47 7.52 22.70
N GLU A 55 0.13 7.43 22.80
CA GLU A 55 -0.56 6.23 23.29
C GLU A 55 -0.25 4.97 22.45
N VAL A 56 -0.17 5.11 21.13
CA VAL A 56 0.21 4.01 20.21
C VAL A 56 1.62 3.46 20.52
N ASN A 57 2.52 4.32 21.01
CA ASN A 57 3.90 3.99 21.30
C ASN A 57 4.14 3.53 22.74
N ARG A 58 3.14 3.52 23.62
CA ARG A 58 3.32 3.31 25.08
C ARG A 58 4.08 2.03 25.46
N TYR A 59 4.03 0.99 24.63
CA TYR A 59 4.74 -0.28 24.86
C TYR A 59 5.81 -0.59 23.84
N ARG A 60 6.02 0.26 22.83
CA ARG A 60 7.06 0.06 21.82
C ARG A 60 8.41 -0.13 22.49
N ILE A 61 9.15 -1.16 22.04
CA ILE A 61 10.55 -1.33 22.38
C ILE A 61 11.38 -0.56 21.37
N TYR A 62 12.17 0.37 21.86
CA TYR A 62 13.15 1.13 21.08
C TYR A 62 14.54 0.52 21.21
N ASP A 63 15.26 0.51 20.08
CA ASP A 63 16.69 0.24 19.98
C ASP A 63 17.12 -1.10 20.61
N PHE A 64 16.30 -2.14 20.48
CA PHE A 64 16.50 -3.44 21.16
C PHE A 64 17.90 -4.02 20.93
N TYR A 65 18.28 -4.24 19.66
CA TYR A 65 19.54 -4.90 19.33
C TYR A 65 20.75 -4.02 19.70
N ALA A 66 20.66 -2.71 19.51
CA ALA A 66 21.70 -1.77 19.94
C ALA A 66 21.89 -1.77 21.47
N ARG A 67 20.79 -1.81 22.25
CA ARG A 67 20.84 -1.90 23.72
C ARG A 67 21.33 -3.26 24.19
N GLN A 68 20.98 -4.34 23.50
CA GLN A 68 21.51 -5.67 23.78
C GLN A 68 23.02 -5.70 23.57
N ALA A 69 23.51 -5.21 22.43
CA ALA A 69 24.94 -5.09 22.16
C ALA A 69 25.67 -4.23 23.20
N ALA A 70 25.12 -3.05 23.52
CA ALA A 70 25.67 -2.16 24.53
C ALA A 70 25.73 -2.80 25.93
N TYR A 71 24.75 -3.63 26.30
CA TYR A 71 24.75 -4.36 27.55
C TYR A 71 25.92 -5.36 27.61
N TYR A 72 26.13 -6.18 26.59
CA TYR A 72 27.21 -7.16 26.59
C TYR A 72 28.60 -6.54 26.45
N LEU A 73 28.72 -5.36 25.82
CA LEU A 73 29.95 -4.56 25.85
C LEU A 73 30.27 -4.03 27.25
N ALA A 74 29.25 -3.59 27.99
CA ALA A 74 29.41 -3.09 29.35
C ALA A 74 29.62 -4.22 30.39
N ASN A 75 29.32 -5.46 30.04
CA ASN A 75 29.42 -6.63 30.92
C ASN A 75 30.33 -7.71 30.30
N PRO A 76 31.64 -7.44 30.12
CA PRO A 76 32.55 -8.38 29.45
C PRO A 76 32.77 -9.69 30.22
N ALA A 77 32.44 -9.74 31.51
CA ALA A 77 32.44 -10.98 32.30
C ALA A 77 31.32 -11.94 31.90
N ASP A 78 30.26 -11.45 31.26
CA ASP A 78 29.22 -12.27 30.66
C ASP A 78 29.77 -12.88 29.36
N GLN A 79 29.94 -14.20 29.36
CA GLN A 79 30.47 -14.99 28.26
C GLN A 79 29.38 -15.80 27.55
N SER A 80 28.10 -15.42 27.67
CA SER A 80 27.00 -16.07 26.94
C SER A 80 27.28 -16.06 25.44
N THR A 81 27.26 -17.27 24.86
CA THR A 81 27.44 -17.50 23.42
C THR A 81 26.12 -17.50 22.65
N LEU A 82 25.01 -17.84 23.32
CA LEU A 82 23.66 -17.76 22.78
C LEU A 82 22.89 -16.66 23.53
N LEU A 83 22.46 -15.65 22.80
CA LEU A 83 21.79 -14.47 23.34
C LEU A 83 20.27 -14.58 23.18
N PRO A 84 19.48 -14.10 24.14
CA PRO A 84 18.02 -14.07 24.01
C PRO A 84 17.52 -13.30 22.76
N PRO A 85 16.43 -13.74 22.11
CA PRO A 85 15.92 -13.12 20.87
C PRO A 85 15.16 -11.81 21.15
N PHE A 86 14.81 -11.09 20.08
CA PHE A 86 13.80 -10.04 20.12
C PHE A 86 12.46 -10.62 20.60
N PRO A 87 11.81 -9.99 21.60
CA PRO A 87 10.58 -10.53 22.21
C PRO A 87 9.33 -10.37 21.33
N GLY A 88 9.46 -9.74 20.15
CA GLY A 88 8.34 -9.27 19.36
C GLY A 88 7.99 -7.82 19.67
N LEU A 89 7.11 -7.25 18.83
CA LEU A 89 6.63 -5.89 19.00
C LEU A 89 5.99 -5.71 20.39
N ASP A 90 6.17 -4.52 20.94
CA ASP A 90 5.71 -4.16 22.29
C ASP A 90 6.15 -5.10 23.42
N GLY A 91 7.34 -5.69 23.29
CA GLY A 91 7.87 -6.62 24.26
C GLY A 91 7.10 -7.92 24.37
N GLY A 92 6.41 -8.32 23.29
CA GLY A 92 5.56 -9.50 23.30
C GLY A 92 4.37 -9.37 24.25
N ARG A 93 3.93 -8.13 24.55
CA ARG A 93 2.79 -7.90 25.45
C ARG A 93 1.44 -8.02 24.73
N ARG A 94 1.40 -7.70 23.43
CA ARG A 94 0.17 -7.55 22.63
C ARG A 94 0.12 -8.42 21.38
N GLY A 95 0.92 -9.49 21.37
CA GLY A 95 1.01 -10.42 20.24
C GLY A 95 2.02 -9.98 19.19
N HIS A 96 1.97 -10.62 18.02
CA HIS A 96 2.97 -10.51 16.94
C HIS A 96 3.06 -9.10 16.33
N TRP A 97 1.94 -8.37 16.27
CA TRP A 97 1.84 -7.05 15.63
C TRP A 97 1.94 -5.86 16.59
N GLY A 98 2.07 -6.11 17.91
CA GLY A 98 2.09 -5.04 18.91
C GLY A 98 0.72 -4.35 19.08
N VAL A 99 0.72 -3.22 19.78
CA VAL A 99 -0.38 -2.25 19.83
C VAL A 99 -0.32 -1.46 18.54
N THR A 100 -1.10 -1.90 17.56
CA THR A 100 -1.37 -1.07 16.39
C THR A 100 -2.60 -0.22 16.64
N ASN A 101 -2.60 0.98 16.07
CA ASN A 101 -3.77 1.82 15.91
C ASN A 101 -4.72 1.27 14.82
N GLU A 102 -4.51 0.07 14.25
CA GLU A 102 -5.26 -0.42 13.08
C GLU A 102 -6.79 -0.47 13.28
N LYS A 103 -7.28 -0.61 14.51
CA LYS A 103 -8.73 -0.54 14.81
C LYS A 103 -9.24 0.89 15.01
N ASN A 104 -8.34 1.81 15.37
CA ASN A 104 -8.60 3.22 15.62
C ASN A 104 -7.54 4.00 14.86
N THR A 105 -7.62 3.99 13.52
CA THR A 105 -6.72 4.81 12.69
C THR A 105 -6.63 6.19 13.34
N THR A 106 -5.45 6.79 13.40
CA THR A 106 -5.29 8.19 13.85
C THR A 106 -5.97 9.19 12.91
N ALA A 107 -6.69 8.71 11.89
CA ALA A 107 -7.64 9.45 11.09
C ALA A 107 -8.46 10.40 11.97
N PHE A 108 -8.45 11.67 11.59
CA PHE A 108 -9.23 12.68 12.28
C PHE A 108 -10.71 12.30 12.25
N VAL A 109 -11.36 12.42 13.41
CA VAL A 109 -12.82 12.38 13.49
C VAL A 109 -13.34 13.54 12.65
N ARG A 110 -14.26 13.23 11.75
CA ARG A 110 -14.85 14.21 10.84
C ARG A 110 -16.36 14.18 10.97
N ASP A 111 -16.95 15.34 11.20
CA ASP A 111 -18.41 15.50 11.29
C ASP A 111 -19.08 15.36 9.91
N GLN A 112 -18.30 15.51 8.83
CA GLN A 112 -18.76 15.43 7.44
C GLN A 112 -17.83 14.51 6.64
N GLY A 113 -18.42 13.64 5.82
CA GLY A 113 -17.67 12.83 4.86
C GLY A 113 -17.02 13.69 3.77
N PRO A 114 -15.96 13.18 3.11
CA PRO A 114 -15.29 13.92 2.03
C PRO A 114 -16.25 14.19 0.88
N ALA A 115 -16.20 15.39 0.31
CA ALA A 115 -17.00 15.75 -0.85
C ALA A 115 -16.63 14.87 -2.06
N PHE A 116 -17.63 14.26 -2.71
CA PHE A 116 -17.43 13.55 -3.97
C PHE A 116 -17.14 14.54 -5.09
N THR A 117 -16.16 14.21 -5.93
CA THR A 117 -15.91 14.92 -7.18
C THR A 117 -16.84 14.41 -8.29
N THR A 118 -16.90 15.13 -9.40
CA THR A 118 -17.77 14.87 -10.56
C THR A 118 -17.50 13.51 -11.22
N VAL A 119 -16.30 12.95 -11.07
CA VAL A 119 -15.92 11.64 -11.63
C VAL A 119 -15.12 10.83 -10.63
N THR A 120 -15.43 9.55 -10.46
CA THR A 120 -14.62 8.65 -9.63
C THR A 120 -14.47 7.26 -10.26
N THR A 121 -13.27 6.70 -10.16
CA THR A 121 -12.94 5.33 -10.57
C THR A 121 -12.84 4.37 -9.39
N ARG A 122 -13.17 4.81 -8.17
CA ARG A 122 -13.02 4.00 -6.95
C ARG A 122 -13.81 2.68 -7.02
N ASN A 123 -13.22 1.66 -6.39
CA ASN A 123 -13.65 0.25 -6.22
C ASN A 123 -12.87 -0.79 -7.04
N GLY A 124 -12.10 -0.38 -8.05
CA GLY A 124 -11.39 -1.34 -8.90
C GLY A 124 -12.27 -2.24 -9.77
N ASP A 125 -13.58 -2.02 -9.83
CA ASP A 125 -14.56 -2.88 -10.52
C ASP A 125 -14.66 -2.64 -12.04
N TRP A 126 -13.62 -2.06 -12.64
CA TRP A 126 -13.66 -1.54 -14.01
C TRP A 126 -14.72 -0.46 -14.21
N GLU A 127 -15.21 0.16 -13.14
CA GLU A 127 -16.28 1.14 -13.22
C GLU A 127 -15.77 2.57 -13.17
N LEU A 128 -16.32 3.41 -14.04
CA LEU A 128 -16.22 4.86 -13.95
C LEU A 128 -17.60 5.41 -13.56
N LYS A 129 -17.68 6.20 -12.49
CA LYS A 129 -18.91 6.80 -11.98
C LYS A 129 -18.88 8.29 -12.27
N VAL A 130 -19.84 8.78 -13.04
CA VAL A 130 -19.98 10.18 -13.45
C VAL A 130 -21.21 10.77 -12.76
N LEU A 131 -21.01 11.85 -12.02
CA LEU A 131 -22.09 12.62 -11.40
C LEU A 131 -22.59 13.66 -12.42
N SER A 132 -23.90 13.71 -12.62
CA SER A 132 -24.55 14.70 -13.50
C SER A 132 -25.81 15.23 -12.83
N GLY A 133 -25.71 16.40 -12.19
CA GLY A 133 -26.78 16.91 -11.32
C GLY A 133 -27.06 15.94 -10.16
N SER A 134 -28.30 15.47 -10.04
CA SER A 134 -28.68 14.44 -9.05
C SER A 134 -28.48 13.01 -9.52
N ALA A 135 -27.89 12.81 -10.71
CA ALA A 135 -27.75 11.49 -11.30
C ALA A 135 -26.35 10.92 -11.14
N VAL A 136 -26.28 9.59 -11.08
CA VAL A 136 -25.03 8.83 -11.18
C VAL A 136 -25.12 7.95 -12.42
N LEU A 137 -24.16 8.12 -13.33
CA LEU A 137 -23.99 7.30 -14.51
C LEU A 137 -22.79 6.40 -14.29
N VAL A 138 -22.98 5.09 -14.45
CA VAL A 138 -21.92 4.09 -14.26
C VAL A 138 -21.53 3.56 -15.62
N TYR A 139 -20.24 3.62 -15.95
CA TYR A 139 -19.64 3.07 -17.15
C TYR A 139 -18.79 1.86 -16.82
N ASP A 140 -18.82 0.85 -17.68
CA ASP A 140 -17.87 -0.27 -17.65
C ASP A 140 -16.71 0.05 -18.59
N THR A 141 -15.49 0.12 -18.05
CA THR A 141 -14.26 0.43 -18.78
C THR A 141 -13.61 -0.80 -19.41
N LEU A 142 -13.99 -2.02 -18.96
CA LEU A 142 -13.54 -3.31 -19.52
C LEU A 142 -14.46 -3.80 -20.64
N ARG A 143 -15.77 -3.53 -20.51
CA ARG A 143 -16.74 -3.61 -21.60
C ARG A 143 -17.20 -2.18 -21.95
N PRO A 144 -16.33 -1.39 -22.62
CA PRO A 144 -16.52 0.02 -22.91
C PRO A 144 -17.95 0.42 -23.26
N GLY A 145 -18.57 1.13 -22.32
CA GLY A 145 -19.90 1.71 -22.49
C GLY A 145 -20.58 2.01 -21.17
N LEU A 146 -21.72 2.67 -21.26
CA LEU A 146 -22.63 2.90 -20.16
C LEU A 146 -23.15 1.56 -19.64
N LYS A 147 -23.09 1.35 -18.33
CA LYS A 147 -23.55 0.15 -17.63
C LYS A 147 -24.90 0.37 -16.96
N ALA A 148 -25.08 1.51 -16.30
CA ALA A 148 -26.32 1.84 -15.60
C ALA A 148 -26.49 3.35 -15.42
N VAL A 149 -27.75 3.79 -15.30
CA VAL A 149 -28.11 5.19 -15.03
C VAL A 149 -29.03 5.24 -13.83
N PHE A 150 -28.68 6.08 -12.86
CA PHE A 150 -29.46 6.34 -11.65
C PHE A 150 -29.83 7.82 -11.64
N PRO A 151 -31.00 8.24 -12.16
CA PRO A 151 -31.36 9.65 -12.33
C PRO A 151 -31.43 10.46 -11.02
N LYS A 152 -31.73 9.76 -9.92
CA LYS A 152 -31.75 10.28 -8.54
C LYS A 152 -30.79 9.46 -7.67
N GLY A 153 -29.60 9.21 -8.20
CA GLY A 153 -28.57 8.41 -7.56
C GLY A 153 -27.69 9.22 -6.63
N ARG A 154 -27.17 8.59 -5.58
CA ARG A 154 -26.12 9.17 -4.72
C ARG A 154 -24.99 8.18 -4.51
N LEU A 155 -23.78 8.69 -4.43
CA LEU A 155 -22.63 7.91 -3.99
C LEU A 155 -22.65 7.82 -2.46
N GLU A 156 -22.50 6.62 -1.93
CA GLU A 156 -22.40 6.36 -0.51
C GLU A 156 -21.09 5.64 -0.22
N VAL A 157 -20.36 6.16 0.76
CA VAL A 157 -19.31 5.40 1.43
C VAL A 157 -19.97 4.50 2.50
N PRO A 158 -19.42 3.31 2.78
CA PRO A 158 -19.78 2.55 3.97
C PRO A 158 -19.62 3.42 5.22
N GLU A 159 -20.51 3.20 6.20
CA GLU A 159 -20.48 3.83 7.53
C GLU A 159 -19.11 3.68 8.23
N HIS A 160 -18.39 2.60 7.90
CA HIS A 160 -17.12 2.16 8.47
C HIS A 160 -15.87 2.93 8.01
N ALA A 161 -15.97 3.83 7.03
CA ALA A 161 -14.77 4.48 6.50
C ALA A 161 -14.09 5.44 7.49
N PHE A 162 -14.81 5.94 8.51
CA PHE A 162 -14.34 6.99 9.43
C PHE A 162 -14.90 6.90 10.87
N ASP A 163 -15.49 5.76 11.28
CA ASP A 163 -15.82 5.48 12.70
C ASP A 163 -14.73 4.60 13.34
N LYS A 164 -14.81 4.34 14.66
CA LYS A 164 -13.88 3.65 15.59
C LYS A 164 -13.44 2.21 15.21
N GLY A 165 -13.44 1.84 13.93
CA GLY A 165 -13.14 0.49 13.43
C GLY A 165 -12.47 0.41 12.04
N ALA A 166 -11.99 1.51 11.45
CA ALA A 166 -11.67 1.71 10.03
C ALA A 166 -10.94 0.58 9.23
N ASP A 167 -11.28 0.49 7.93
CA ASP A 167 -10.73 -0.45 6.92
C ASP A 167 -9.69 0.23 5.98
N ARG A 168 -8.75 -0.60 5.50
CA ARG A 168 -7.40 -0.29 5.01
C ARG A 168 -7.31 0.08 3.52
N PHE A 169 -8.42 0.08 2.77
CA PHE A 169 -8.36 -0.04 1.30
C PHE A 169 -9.03 1.08 0.49
N GLY A 170 -9.18 2.27 1.08
CA GLY A 170 -9.61 3.45 0.34
C GLY A 170 -11.01 3.33 -0.26
N LEU A 171 -12.01 3.64 0.57
CA LEU A 171 -13.38 4.01 0.20
C LEU A 171 -14.01 3.19 -0.92
N SER A 172 -14.50 2.00 -0.57
CA SER A 172 -15.53 1.35 -1.40
C SER A 172 -16.75 2.29 -1.51
N LEU A 173 -17.35 2.35 -2.69
CA LEU A 173 -18.47 3.22 -3.01
C LEU A 173 -19.66 2.38 -3.47
N LYS A 174 -20.83 2.68 -2.93
CA LYS A 174 -22.09 2.16 -3.44
C LYS A 174 -22.84 3.27 -4.15
N VAL A 175 -23.48 2.92 -5.24
CA VAL A 175 -24.48 3.80 -5.86
C VAL A 175 -25.82 3.44 -5.24
N ASN A 176 -26.41 4.36 -4.49
CA ASN A 176 -27.76 4.22 -3.96
C ASN A 176 -28.76 4.93 -4.88
N GLY A 177 -29.90 4.30 -5.13
CA GLY A 177 -30.96 4.79 -6.01
C GLY A 177 -31.51 3.69 -6.91
N GLU A 178 -32.62 3.97 -7.58
CA GLU A 178 -33.21 3.08 -8.57
C GLU A 178 -32.56 3.32 -9.94
N ALA A 179 -32.07 2.25 -10.57
CA ALA A 179 -31.55 2.32 -11.93
C ALA A 179 -32.71 2.48 -12.93
N GLN A 180 -32.64 3.50 -13.79
CA GLN A 180 -33.62 3.68 -14.86
C GLN A 180 -33.51 2.55 -15.89
N PHE A 181 -32.28 2.20 -16.29
CA PHE A 181 -31.97 1.05 -17.14
C PHE A 181 -30.55 0.55 -16.88
N GLN A 182 -30.31 -0.69 -17.30
CA GLN A 182 -29.01 -1.36 -17.22
C GLN A 182 -28.63 -1.95 -18.58
N ILE A 183 -27.35 -1.82 -18.93
CA ILE A 183 -26.78 -2.33 -20.17
C ILE A 183 -25.71 -3.36 -19.81
N ASN A 184 -25.94 -4.61 -20.18
CA ASN A 184 -25.05 -5.73 -19.86
C ASN A 184 -24.25 -6.22 -21.08
N LYS A 185 -24.26 -5.45 -22.17
CA LYS A 185 -23.60 -5.75 -23.44
C LYS A 185 -22.67 -4.59 -23.83
N PRO A 186 -21.58 -4.85 -24.57
CA PRO A 186 -20.73 -3.79 -25.15
C PRO A 186 -21.55 -2.82 -26.01
N GLU A 187 -21.42 -1.51 -25.78
CA GLU A 187 -22.16 -0.50 -26.55
C GLU A 187 -21.61 -0.38 -27.97
N TRP A 188 -20.29 -0.40 -28.14
CA TRP A 188 -19.64 -0.18 -29.43
C TRP A 188 -19.02 -1.48 -29.97
N THR A 189 -19.52 -1.95 -31.11
CA THR A 189 -19.01 -3.16 -31.77
C THR A 189 -18.69 -2.95 -33.24
N LEU A 190 -17.72 -3.69 -33.75
CA LEU A 190 -17.38 -3.80 -35.16
C LEU A 190 -17.28 -5.29 -35.51
N ALA A 191 -18.00 -5.72 -36.55
CA ALA A 191 -18.13 -7.14 -36.90
C ALA A 191 -18.50 -8.03 -35.69
N GLY A 192 -19.39 -7.54 -34.83
CA GLY A 192 -19.86 -8.24 -33.63
C GLY A 192 -18.88 -8.30 -32.45
N LYS A 193 -17.71 -7.67 -32.54
CA LYS A 193 -16.71 -7.64 -31.46
C LYS A 193 -16.62 -6.24 -30.83
N PRO A 194 -16.41 -6.12 -29.51
CA PRO A 194 -16.14 -4.83 -28.87
C PRO A 194 -14.96 -4.13 -29.54
N VAL A 195 -15.11 -2.83 -29.84
CA VAL A 195 -14.08 -2.05 -30.55
C VAL A 195 -13.65 -0.78 -29.82
N ALA A 196 -14.48 -0.26 -28.92
CA ALA A 196 -14.08 0.88 -28.09
C ALA A 196 -13.09 0.45 -27.02
N ARG A 197 -12.14 1.33 -26.70
CA ARG A 197 -11.23 1.23 -25.55
C ARG A 197 -11.30 2.54 -24.77
N TYR A 198 -11.48 2.45 -23.46
CA TYR A 198 -11.46 3.63 -22.59
C TYR A 198 -10.07 4.27 -22.58
N ALA A 199 -10.01 5.58 -22.82
CA ALA A 199 -8.75 6.32 -22.96
C ALA A 199 -8.63 7.54 -22.02
N GLY A 200 -9.66 7.81 -21.21
CA GLY A 200 -9.65 8.89 -20.22
C GLY A 200 -10.90 9.76 -20.26
N TYR A 201 -10.84 10.91 -19.58
CA TYR A 201 -11.93 11.87 -19.52
C TYR A 201 -11.44 13.30 -19.32
N TYR A 202 -12.16 14.25 -19.91
CA TYR A 202 -12.00 15.68 -19.72
C TYR A 202 -13.04 16.21 -18.74
N LEU A 203 -12.67 17.25 -18.00
CA LEU A 203 -13.51 17.97 -17.07
C LEU A 203 -13.60 19.45 -17.49
N HIS A 204 -14.80 20.02 -17.46
CA HIS A 204 -15.04 21.44 -17.74
C HIS A 204 -16.17 21.95 -16.82
N GLY A 205 -15.81 22.53 -15.68
CA GLY A 205 -16.76 22.72 -14.58
C GLY A 205 -17.37 21.38 -14.17
N ASP A 206 -18.70 21.29 -14.15
CA ASP A 206 -19.43 20.04 -13.87
C ASP A 206 -19.65 19.14 -15.10
N ALA A 207 -19.23 19.57 -16.29
CA ALA A 207 -19.34 18.76 -17.49
C ALA A 207 -18.18 17.76 -17.60
N VAL A 208 -18.53 16.54 -18.02
CA VAL A 208 -17.57 15.44 -18.23
C VAL A 208 -17.64 15.01 -19.68
N VAL A 209 -16.48 14.89 -20.33
CA VAL A 209 -16.35 14.33 -21.68
C VAL A 209 -15.46 13.10 -21.62
N LEU A 210 -16.04 11.93 -21.83
CA LEU A 210 -15.33 10.66 -21.92
C LEU A 210 -14.59 10.57 -23.26
N ARG A 211 -13.38 10.02 -23.23
CA ARG A 211 -12.57 9.76 -24.42
C ARG A 211 -12.44 8.26 -24.63
N TRP A 212 -12.86 7.81 -25.80
CA TRP A 212 -12.73 6.44 -26.27
C TRP A 212 -11.85 6.38 -27.52
N GLU A 213 -11.15 5.26 -27.69
CA GLU A 213 -10.43 4.93 -28.93
C GLU A 213 -11.16 3.80 -29.66
N LEU A 214 -11.33 3.97 -30.98
CA LEU A 214 -11.98 3.02 -31.88
C LEU A 214 -10.94 2.54 -32.91
N GLY A 215 -9.93 1.81 -32.45
CA GLY A 215 -8.72 1.55 -33.25
C GLY A 215 -7.92 2.84 -33.47
N ALA A 216 -7.80 3.31 -34.71
CA ALA A 216 -7.14 4.58 -35.03
C ALA A 216 -8.04 5.83 -34.84
N GLY A 217 -9.35 5.63 -34.69
CA GLY A 217 -10.33 6.70 -34.46
C GLY A 217 -10.38 7.16 -33.01
N VAL A 218 -10.85 8.39 -32.80
CA VAL A 218 -11.11 8.95 -31.47
C VAL A 218 -12.57 9.35 -31.38
N LEU A 219 -13.26 8.85 -30.36
CA LEU A 219 -14.64 9.13 -30.06
C LEU A 219 -14.72 9.89 -28.73
N LEU A 220 -15.27 11.10 -28.77
CA LEU A 220 -15.67 11.83 -27.58
C LEU A 220 -17.12 11.53 -27.26
N GLU A 221 -17.41 11.48 -25.97
CA GLU A 221 -18.76 11.30 -25.48
C GLU A 221 -19.02 12.24 -24.29
N ARG A 222 -20.05 13.07 -24.38
CA ARG A 222 -20.57 13.79 -23.22
C ARG A 222 -21.90 13.15 -22.81
N PRO A 223 -21.99 12.60 -21.60
CA PRO A 223 -23.27 12.16 -21.06
C PRO A 223 -23.84 13.20 -20.08
N SER A 224 -25.16 13.37 -20.08
CA SER A 224 -25.85 14.22 -19.11
C SER A 224 -27.28 13.74 -18.83
N ILE A 225 -27.83 14.14 -17.68
CA ILE A 225 -29.23 13.90 -17.34
C ILE A 225 -29.95 15.24 -17.23
N SER A 226 -31.13 15.33 -17.85
CA SER A 226 -32.07 16.42 -17.62
C SER A 226 -33.35 15.89 -16.96
N ILE A 227 -33.97 16.72 -16.14
CA ILE A 227 -35.21 16.40 -15.42
C ILE A 227 -36.30 17.35 -15.90
N SER A 228 -37.51 16.84 -16.14
CA SER A 228 -38.66 17.67 -16.51
C SER A 228 -38.97 18.70 -15.43
N ARG A 229 -39.62 19.82 -15.82
CA ARG A 229 -39.96 20.91 -14.89
C ARG A 229 -40.79 20.47 -13.67
N ASP A 230 -41.59 19.43 -13.82
CA ASP A 230 -42.40 18.85 -12.73
C ASP A 230 -41.64 17.83 -11.86
N GLY A 231 -40.37 17.55 -12.16
CA GLY A 231 -39.51 16.63 -11.42
C GLY A 231 -39.82 15.14 -11.61
N LYS A 232 -40.76 14.80 -12.52
CA LYS A 232 -41.29 13.44 -12.67
C LYS A 232 -40.56 12.60 -13.70
N GLN A 233 -40.05 13.22 -14.76
CA GLN A 233 -39.41 12.54 -15.88
C GLN A 233 -37.93 12.87 -15.93
N SER A 234 -37.11 11.90 -16.31
CA SER A 234 -35.67 12.07 -16.52
C SER A 234 -35.27 11.59 -17.91
N PHE A 235 -34.39 12.33 -18.54
CA PHE A 235 -33.93 12.11 -19.91
C PHE A 235 -32.41 12.01 -19.90
N LEU A 236 -31.89 10.84 -20.31
CA LEU A 236 -30.47 10.66 -20.58
C LEU A 236 -30.15 11.29 -21.93
N LEU A 237 -29.19 12.20 -21.97
CA LEU A 237 -28.60 12.73 -23.20
C LEU A 237 -27.19 12.18 -23.34
N ARG A 238 -26.88 11.57 -24.50
CA ARG A 238 -25.55 11.11 -24.89
C ARG A 238 -25.15 11.84 -26.17
N GLU A 239 -24.08 12.61 -26.12
CA GLU A 239 -23.55 13.40 -27.23
C GLU A 239 -22.23 12.79 -27.67
N PHE A 240 -22.18 12.24 -28.88
CA PHE A 240 -21.00 11.58 -29.45
C PHE A 240 -20.37 12.41 -30.57
N GLU A 241 -19.05 12.49 -30.61
CA GLU A 241 -18.30 13.20 -31.67
C GLU A 241 -17.07 12.40 -32.12
N PHE A 242 -16.98 12.14 -33.43
CA PHE A 242 -15.93 11.33 -34.05
C PHE A 242 -14.79 12.21 -34.58
N LEU A 243 -13.83 12.61 -33.73
CA LEU A 243 -12.79 13.58 -34.09
C LEU A 243 -11.95 13.21 -35.32
N LYS A 244 -11.71 11.92 -35.55
CA LYS A 244 -10.89 11.40 -36.67
C LYS A 244 -11.68 10.52 -37.64
N GLY A 245 -13.01 10.57 -37.58
CA GLY A 245 -13.86 9.57 -38.21
C GLY A 245 -13.80 8.21 -37.48
N ALA A 246 -14.42 7.19 -38.07
CA ALA A 246 -14.43 5.83 -37.55
C ALA A 246 -14.61 4.81 -38.68
N PRO A 247 -14.30 3.52 -38.45
CA PRO A 247 -14.56 2.46 -39.43
C PRO A 247 -16.03 2.42 -39.88
N ASP A 248 -16.24 2.07 -41.14
CA ASP A 248 -17.58 1.76 -41.64
C ASP A 248 -18.17 0.52 -40.94
N GLU A 249 -19.49 0.46 -40.86
CA GLU A 249 -20.25 -0.61 -40.19
C GLU A 249 -20.08 -0.68 -38.66
N LEU A 250 -19.70 0.43 -38.03
CA LEU A 250 -19.70 0.56 -36.58
C LEU A 250 -21.13 0.42 -36.03
N VAL A 251 -21.32 -0.41 -35.01
CA VAL A 251 -22.63 -0.65 -34.40
C VAL A 251 -22.66 -0.09 -32.98
N PHE A 252 -23.68 0.72 -32.69
CA PHE A 252 -24.01 1.21 -31.35
C PHE A 252 -25.24 0.48 -30.79
N THR A 253 -25.09 -0.22 -29.67
CA THR A 253 -26.19 -0.91 -28.97
C THR A 253 -26.99 0.09 -28.14
N LEU A 254 -28.32 0.15 -28.33
CA LEU A 254 -29.18 1.00 -27.52
C LEU A 254 -29.54 0.35 -26.17
N PRO A 255 -29.71 1.13 -25.09
CA PRO A 255 -30.22 0.60 -23.83
C PRO A 255 -31.66 0.11 -23.99
N GLU A 256 -31.90 -1.19 -23.76
CA GLU A 256 -33.22 -1.85 -23.74
C GLU A 256 -34.08 -1.59 -25.00
N VAL A 257 -34.13 -2.52 -25.99
CA VAL A 257 -34.98 -2.34 -27.18
C VAL A 257 -35.72 -3.59 -27.64
N ILE A 258 -37.01 -3.42 -27.95
CA ILE A 258 -37.85 -4.28 -28.80
C ILE A 258 -38.70 -3.38 -29.76
N ALA A 259 -38.22 -3.25 -31.01
CA ALA A 259 -38.83 -2.85 -32.30
C ALA A 259 -39.89 -1.70 -32.46
N THR A 260 -39.50 -0.62 -33.13
CA THR A 260 -40.01 0.02 -34.39
C THR A 260 -39.30 1.37 -34.56
N SER A 261 -39.00 1.81 -35.78
CA SER A 261 -38.31 3.09 -36.04
C SER A 261 -39.06 3.96 -37.04
N GLU A 262 -39.13 5.25 -36.77
CA GLU A 262 -39.77 6.25 -37.62
C GLU A 262 -38.84 7.45 -37.81
N THR A 263 -38.80 8.01 -39.01
CA THR A 263 -38.04 9.24 -39.29
C THR A 263 -39.01 10.41 -39.39
N ASN A 264 -38.79 11.46 -38.59
CA ASN A 264 -39.60 12.68 -38.62
C ASN A 264 -38.70 13.92 -38.55
N GLY A 265 -38.73 14.75 -39.60
CA GLY A 265 -38.01 16.02 -39.61
C GLY A 265 -36.49 15.91 -39.46
N GLY A 266 -35.87 14.83 -39.97
CA GLY A 266 -34.42 14.56 -39.82
C GLY A 266 -34.01 13.92 -38.49
N LEU A 267 -34.98 13.65 -37.60
CA LEU A 267 -34.78 12.90 -36.37
C LEU A 267 -35.25 11.45 -36.55
N LEU A 268 -34.53 10.51 -35.96
CA LEU A 268 -34.90 9.10 -35.92
C LEU A 268 -35.45 8.76 -34.53
N LEU A 269 -36.73 8.39 -34.47
CA LEU A 269 -37.40 7.97 -33.25
C LEU A 269 -37.51 6.44 -33.21
N ILE A 270 -36.96 5.85 -32.16
CA ILE A 270 -36.97 4.40 -31.93
C ILE A 270 -37.78 4.12 -30.67
N ARG A 271 -38.69 3.15 -30.77
CA ARG A 271 -39.65 2.82 -29.72
C ARG A 271 -39.50 1.37 -29.29
N GLY A 272 -39.71 1.12 -28.01
CA GLY A 272 -39.91 -0.22 -27.46
C GLY A 272 -40.89 -0.18 -26.29
N ASP A 273 -41.82 -1.13 -26.25
CA ASP A 273 -42.83 -1.24 -25.19
C ASP A 273 -42.78 -2.66 -24.61
N ALA A 274 -42.72 -2.78 -23.27
CA ALA A 274 -42.73 -4.06 -22.57
C ALA A 274 -43.32 -3.89 -21.16
N GLU A 275 -44.20 -4.83 -20.74
CA GLU A 275 -44.72 -4.92 -19.36
C GLU A 275 -45.25 -3.60 -18.77
N GLY A 276 -46.01 -2.83 -19.55
CA GLY A 276 -46.59 -1.54 -19.11
C GLY A 276 -45.60 -0.37 -19.12
N LYS A 277 -44.31 -0.63 -19.35
CA LYS A 277 -43.26 0.37 -19.53
C LYS A 277 -42.97 0.61 -21.00
N SER A 278 -42.30 1.72 -21.24
CA SER A 278 -42.01 2.22 -22.57
C SER A 278 -40.65 2.89 -22.60
N VAL A 279 -39.86 2.61 -23.63
CA VAL A 279 -38.56 3.21 -23.91
C VAL A 279 -38.66 3.99 -25.23
N ARG A 280 -38.09 5.19 -25.23
CA ARG A 280 -38.05 6.08 -26.39
C ARG A 280 -36.62 6.58 -26.56
N HIS A 281 -36.08 6.41 -27.76
CA HIS A 281 -34.81 7.03 -28.16
C HIS A 281 -35.07 8.00 -29.29
N LEU A 282 -34.63 9.24 -29.13
CA LEU A 282 -34.65 10.24 -30.17
C LEU A 282 -33.22 10.52 -30.60
N VAL A 283 -32.92 10.20 -31.86
CA VAL A 283 -31.58 10.23 -32.43
C VAL A 283 -31.47 11.38 -33.44
N SER A 284 -30.41 12.18 -33.31
CA SER A 284 -30.06 13.28 -34.21
C SER A 284 -28.61 13.13 -34.68
N THR A 285 -28.31 13.59 -35.90
CA THR A 285 -26.97 13.50 -36.49
C THR A 285 -26.60 14.76 -37.27
N THR A 286 -25.30 14.97 -37.49
CA THR A 286 -24.79 15.97 -38.44
C THR A 286 -24.61 15.36 -39.84
N LEU A 287 -24.32 16.21 -40.83
CA LEU A 287 -23.76 15.75 -42.11
C LEU A 287 -22.48 14.93 -41.88
N GLY A 288 -22.23 13.92 -42.72
CA GLY A 288 -21.05 13.08 -42.63
C GLY A 288 -21.17 11.85 -41.72
N ILE A 289 -22.40 11.41 -41.40
CA ILE A 289 -22.67 10.09 -40.80
C ILE A 289 -24.02 9.58 -41.31
N ALA A 290 -24.07 8.30 -41.68
CA ALA A 290 -25.31 7.60 -42.03
C ALA A 290 -25.68 6.63 -40.91
N VAL A 291 -26.94 6.63 -40.50
CA VAL A 291 -27.45 5.85 -39.36
C VAL A 291 -28.63 5.00 -39.78
N HIS A 292 -28.53 3.70 -39.54
CA HIS A 292 -29.55 2.72 -39.87
C HIS A 292 -29.94 1.92 -38.62
N PRO A 293 -31.20 1.99 -38.15
CA PRO A 293 -31.65 1.20 -37.01
C PRO A 293 -31.80 -0.27 -37.41
N GLU A 294 -31.27 -1.19 -36.60
CA GLU A 294 -31.31 -2.64 -36.84
C GLU A 294 -31.43 -3.39 -35.52
N GLY A 295 -32.55 -4.09 -35.29
CA GLY A 295 -32.67 -5.08 -34.20
C GLY A 295 -32.32 -4.58 -32.78
N GLY A 296 -32.54 -3.29 -32.48
CA GLY A 296 -32.17 -2.69 -31.19
C GLY A 296 -30.77 -2.06 -31.13
N SER A 297 -30.13 -1.88 -32.28
CA SER A 297 -28.86 -1.19 -32.44
C SER A 297 -28.94 -0.14 -33.55
N LEU A 298 -27.92 0.71 -33.64
CA LEU A 298 -27.71 1.66 -34.73
C LEU A 298 -26.46 1.23 -35.51
N LYS A 299 -26.63 0.84 -36.78
CA LYS A 299 -25.52 0.62 -37.70
C LYS A 299 -25.13 1.95 -38.33
N LEU A 300 -23.88 2.36 -38.14
CA LEU A 300 -23.30 3.62 -38.57
C LEU A 300 -22.35 3.38 -39.75
N SER A 301 -22.38 4.28 -40.73
CA SER A 301 -21.48 4.25 -41.89
C SER A 301 -21.16 5.66 -42.39
N LYS A 302 -20.16 5.78 -43.28
CA LYS A 302 -19.69 7.04 -43.87
C LYS A 302 -19.28 8.07 -42.81
N ILE A 303 -18.70 7.61 -41.70
CA ILE A 303 -18.39 8.43 -40.51
C ILE A 303 -17.18 9.33 -40.80
N GLN A 304 -17.44 10.60 -41.13
CA GLN A 304 -16.41 11.61 -41.39
C GLN A 304 -15.85 12.21 -40.09
N PRO A 305 -14.66 12.82 -40.13
CA PRO A 305 -14.14 13.61 -39.02
C PRO A 305 -15.13 14.68 -38.54
N ASN A 306 -15.26 14.82 -37.22
CA ASN A 306 -16.17 15.73 -36.51
C ASN A 306 -17.67 15.46 -36.74
N ALA A 307 -18.03 14.32 -37.34
CA ALA A 307 -19.43 13.90 -37.38
C ALA A 307 -19.94 13.67 -35.95
N ARG A 308 -21.22 14.01 -35.71
CA ARG A 308 -21.86 13.88 -34.40
C ARG A 308 -23.10 13.01 -34.45
N LEU A 309 -23.28 12.26 -33.37
CA LEU A 309 -24.46 11.45 -33.08
C LEU A 309 -24.97 11.86 -31.70
N VAL A 310 -26.22 12.30 -31.59
CA VAL A 310 -26.82 12.71 -30.32
C VAL A 310 -28.04 11.84 -30.06
N ILE A 311 -28.09 11.22 -28.89
CA ILE A 311 -29.15 10.30 -28.49
C ILE A 311 -29.76 10.79 -27.18
N ALA A 312 -31.05 11.16 -27.22
CA ALA A 312 -31.84 11.37 -26.02
C ALA A 312 -32.65 10.10 -25.74
N THR A 313 -32.59 9.59 -24.51
CA THR A 313 -33.27 8.37 -24.08
C THR A 313 -34.18 8.64 -22.89
N TRP A 314 -35.38 8.08 -22.94
CA TRP A 314 -36.35 8.09 -21.86
C TRP A 314 -36.91 6.69 -21.65
N LYS A 315 -37.12 6.32 -20.38
CA LYS A 315 -37.86 5.12 -19.97
C LYS A 315 -38.79 5.46 -18.82
N GLY A 316 -40.03 5.00 -18.93
CA GLY A 316 -41.07 5.19 -17.92
C GLY A 316 -42.38 4.48 -18.27
N GLU A 317 -43.45 4.85 -17.56
CA GLU A 317 -44.79 4.30 -17.76
C GLU A 317 -45.33 4.58 -19.17
N ARG A 318 -45.92 3.58 -19.83
CA ARG A 318 -46.39 3.70 -21.23
C ARG A 318 -47.35 4.86 -21.45
N ALA A 319 -48.20 5.16 -20.46
CA ALA A 319 -49.12 6.29 -20.52
C ALA A 319 -48.43 7.66 -20.62
N ALA A 320 -47.19 7.77 -20.15
CA ALA A 320 -46.39 8.99 -20.20
C ALA A 320 -45.55 9.13 -21.48
N ALA A 321 -45.48 8.10 -22.33
CA ALA A 321 -44.56 8.05 -23.47
C ALA A 321 -44.77 9.20 -24.46
N ALA A 322 -46.03 9.54 -24.78
CA ALA A 322 -46.33 10.65 -25.68
C ALA A 322 -45.88 12.01 -25.13
N ALA A 323 -46.07 12.24 -23.83
CA ALA A 323 -45.61 13.48 -23.17
C ALA A 323 -44.08 13.55 -23.08
N ALA A 324 -43.41 12.41 -22.94
CA ALA A 324 -41.95 12.33 -22.86
C ALA A 324 -41.25 12.73 -24.17
N GLU A 325 -41.91 12.60 -25.32
CA GLU A 325 -41.32 12.96 -26.63
C GLU A 325 -40.96 14.46 -26.73
N GLU A 326 -41.74 15.35 -26.11
CA GLU A 326 -41.39 16.78 -26.04
C GLU A 326 -40.18 17.03 -25.13
N GLY A 327 -40.06 16.27 -24.04
CA GLY A 327 -38.89 16.30 -23.16
C GLY A 327 -37.62 15.81 -23.87
N LEU A 328 -37.73 14.76 -24.69
CA LEU A 328 -36.63 14.28 -25.53
C LEU A 328 -36.17 15.33 -26.54
N LYS A 329 -37.10 16.02 -27.21
CA LYS A 329 -36.77 17.13 -28.12
C LYS A 329 -36.10 18.29 -27.39
N ALA A 330 -36.56 18.62 -26.19
CA ALA A 330 -35.95 19.66 -25.37
C ALA A 330 -34.52 19.29 -24.96
N ALA A 331 -34.28 18.05 -24.53
CA ALA A 331 -32.95 17.54 -24.21
C ALA A 331 -32.01 17.56 -25.42
N LEU A 332 -32.47 17.17 -26.62
CA LEU A 332 -31.67 17.29 -27.84
C LEU A 332 -31.28 18.72 -28.18
N LYS A 333 -32.14 19.71 -27.92
CA LYS A 333 -31.84 21.13 -28.18
C LYS A 333 -30.76 21.68 -27.26
N SER A 334 -30.54 21.08 -26.09
CA SER A 334 -29.44 21.48 -25.18
C SER A 334 -28.10 20.83 -25.50
N ALA A 335 -28.02 19.96 -26.51
CA ALA A 335 -26.79 19.30 -26.90
C ALA A 335 -25.72 20.30 -27.36
N VAL A 336 -24.48 20.09 -26.93
CA VAL A 336 -23.33 20.88 -27.36
C VAL A 336 -22.25 19.96 -27.95
N PRO A 337 -21.37 20.45 -28.84
CA PRO A 337 -20.25 19.64 -29.32
C PRO A 337 -19.33 19.22 -28.15
N PRO A 338 -19.09 17.93 -27.90
CA PRO A 338 -18.12 17.49 -26.89
C PRO A 338 -16.74 18.16 -27.03
N SER A 339 -16.26 18.38 -28.26
CA SER A 339 -14.99 19.05 -28.55
C SER A 339 -14.92 20.50 -28.05
N SER A 340 -16.05 21.16 -27.76
CA SER A 340 -16.04 22.50 -27.19
C SER A 340 -15.67 22.55 -25.69
N LEU A 341 -15.49 21.40 -25.04
CA LEU A 341 -15.30 21.27 -23.59
C LEU A 341 -13.99 20.56 -23.22
N ILE A 342 -13.07 20.38 -24.18
CA ILE A 342 -11.81 19.65 -23.97
C ILE A 342 -10.60 20.57 -23.78
N THR A 343 -10.80 21.86 -23.50
CA THR A 343 -9.75 22.87 -23.34
C THR A 343 -9.53 23.29 -21.89
N GLY A 344 -10.09 22.56 -20.93
CA GLY A 344 -10.19 22.98 -19.53
C GLY A 344 -11.34 23.97 -19.29
N GLY A 345 -11.84 24.01 -18.06
CA GLY A 345 -12.97 24.85 -17.65
C GLY A 345 -12.67 25.64 -16.38
N PRO A 346 -13.68 26.26 -15.73
CA PRO A 346 -13.46 26.89 -14.43
C PRO A 346 -12.97 25.87 -13.39
N SER A 347 -11.99 26.28 -12.58
CA SER A 347 -11.45 25.47 -11.48
C SER A 347 -12.56 25.03 -10.52
N ARG A 348 -12.58 23.74 -10.18
CA ARG A 348 -13.48 23.13 -9.19
C ARG A 348 -12.86 23.18 -7.80
N PHE A 349 -11.54 23.37 -7.71
CA PHE A 349 -10.78 23.44 -6.46
C PHE A 349 -10.06 24.79 -6.30
N PRO A 350 -10.78 25.94 -6.24
CA PRO A 350 -10.15 27.26 -6.23
C PRO A 350 -9.39 27.56 -4.92
N GLN A 351 -9.66 26.85 -3.83
CA GLN A 351 -9.06 27.12 -2.52
C GLN A 351 -7.61 26.67 -2.43
N THR A 352 -6.82 27.50 -1.77
CA THR A 352 -5.40 27.31 -1.54
C THR A 352 -5.10 27.49 -0.05
N MET A 353 -4.22 26.67 0.50
CA MET A 353 -3.86 26.70 1.93
C MET A 353 -2.39 27.03 2.08
N LYS A 354 -2.09 27.96 2.98
CA LYS A 354 -0.72 28.40 3.26
C LYS A 354 -0.30 27.93 4.65
N VAL A 355 0.88 27.32 4.72
CA VAL A 355 1.46 26.80 5.96
C VAL A 355 2.94 27.17 6.03
N ALA A 356 3.50 27.16 7.24
CA ALA A 356 4.92 27.35 7.48
C ALA A 356 5.51 26.08 8.11
N GLY A 357 6.62 25.60 7.55
CA GLY A 357 7.36 24.45 8.06
C GLY A 357 8.12 24.76 9.35
N LYS A 358 8.53 23.69 10.03
CA LYS A 358 9.39 23.76 11.22
C LYS A 358 10.71 23.08 10.92
N LEU A 359 11.81 23.84 10.91
CA LEU A 359 13.15 23.28 10.79
C LEU A 359 13.56 22.56 12.08
N ASN A 360 14.42 21.54 11.97
CA ASN A 360 15.04 20.85 13.12
C ASN A 360 14.02 20.30 14.11
N ALA A 361 12.96 19.70 13.57
CA ALA A 361 11.81 19.29 14.33
C ALA A 361 12.02 17.98 15.11
N ASP A 362 13.08 17.24 14.81
CA ASP A 362 13.42 15.98 15.47
C ASP A 362 14.63 16.11 16.42
N PRO A 363 14.49 15.71 17.70
CA PRO A 363 15.55 15.85 18.69
C PRO A 363 16.72 14.88 18.49
N ALA A 364 16.51 13.68 17.93
CA ALA A 364 17.59 12.74 17.64
C ALA A 364 18.45 13.20 16.44
N ALA A 365 17.83 13.86 15.46
CA ALA A 365 18.52 14.41 14.30
C ALA A 365 19.11 15.82 14.53
N SER A 366 18.60 16.56 15.53
CA SER A 366 18.94 17.96 15.77
C SER A 366 20.44 18.16 15.99
N GLY A 367 21.02 19.12 15.25
CA GLY A 367 22.45 19.42 15.33
C GLY A 367 23.37 18.42 14.60
N GLY A 368 22.80 17.39 13.97
CA GLY A 368 23.52 16.44 13.13
C GLY A 368 23.81 16.97 11.71
N ALA A 369 24.46 16.13 10.91
CA ALA A 369 24.66 16.39 9.48
C ALA A 369 23.37 16.25 8.66
N TYR A 370 22.41 15.45 9.15
CA TYR A 370 21.09 15.29 8.56
C TYR A 370 20.07 15.70 9.61
N GLU A 371 19.34 16.79 9.35
CA GLU A 371 18.26 17.27 10.21
C GLU A 371 16.91 16.88 9.59
N ILE A 372 15.89 16.67 10.43
CA ILE A 372 14.51 16.46 9.98
C ILE A 372 13.72 17.73 10.19
N ASP A 373 13.10 18.23 9.12
CA ASP A 373 12.17 19.34 9.15
C ASP A 373 10.72 18.82 8.97
N ASP A 374 9.75 19.47 9.60
CA ASP A 374 8.32 19.16 9.43
C ASP A 374 7.68 20.12 8.43
N VAL A 375 6.91 19.57 7.50
CA VAL A 375 5.98 20.33 6.64
C VAL A 375 4.56 20.03 7.10
N PRO A 376 3.82 21.02 7.65
CA PRO A 376 2.45 20.81 8.07
C PRO A 376 1.58 20.32 6.90
N VAL A 377 0.89 19.20 7.14
CA VAL A 377 -0.12 18.66 6.23
C VAL A 377 -1.47 19.26 6.63
N PRO A 378 -2.26 19.84 5.71
CA PRO A 378 -3.54 20.47 6.02
C PRO A 378 -4.65 19.45 6.24
N SER A 379 -4.61 18.76 7.39
CA SER A 379 -5.62 17.76 7.78
C SER A 379 -7.03 18.35 7.92
N GLU A 380 -7.12 19.62 8.33
CA GLU A 380 -8.32 20.44 8.17
C GLU A 380 -8.23 21.17 6.82
N ASN A 381 -9.04 20.73 5.85
CA ASN A 381 -9.09 21.33 4.52
C ASN A 381 -10.54 21.54 4.03
N PRO A 382 -10.77 22.45 3.07
CA PRO A 382 -12.12 22.80 2.60
C PRO A 382 -12.92 21.65 1.96
N TYR A 383 -12.27 20.52 1.67
CA TYR A 383 -12.90 19.38 1.02
C TYR A 383 -13.14 18.20 1.99
N HIS A 384 -12.77 18.36 3.25
CA HIS A 384 -12.79 17.31 4.28
C HIS A 384 -12.05 16.03 3.83
N ALA A 385 -11.05 16.18 2.94
CA ALA A 385 -10.31 15.07 2.38
C ALA A 385 -9.31 14.52 3.43
N PRO A 386 -9.27 13.19 3.65
CA PRO A 386 -8.20 12.56 4.42
C PRO A 386 -6.83 12.77 3.78
N MET A 387 -5.86 13.18 4.59
CA MET A 387 -4.50 13.51 4.12
C MET A 387 -3.52 12.35 4.31
N THR A 388 -3.95 11.14 3.95
CA THR A 388 -3.16 9.90 3.97
C THR A 388 -2.16 9.87 2.82
N LEU A 389 -1.07 10.64 2.92
CA LEU A 389 -0.12 10.86 1.82
C LEU A 389 0.57 9.55 1.40
N SER A 390 0.33 9.12 0.16
CA SER A 390 0.70 7.81 -0.38
C SER A 390 1.68 7.88 -1.55
N GLY A 391 1.99 9.08 -2.05
CA GLY A 391 2.86 9.33 -3.20
C GLY A 391 3.47 10.71 -3.11
N ILE A 392 4.70 10.88 -3.59
CA ILE A 392 5.33 12.18 -3.78
C ILE A 392 6.26 12.17 -4.99
N ALA A 393 6.16 13.18 -5.84
CA ALA A 393 7.12 13.43 -6.92
C ALA A 393 7.25 14.93 -7.20
N PHE A 394 8.42 15.35 -7.67
CA PHE A 394 8.71 16.75 -7.98
C PHE A 394 8.80 16.99 -9.49
N ASP A 395 8.30 18.14 -9.94
CA ASP A 395 8.70 18.70 -11.23
C ASP A 395 10.09 19.35 -11.17
N ALA A 396 10.62 19.76 -12.33
CA ALA A 396 11.94 20.38 -12.42
C ALA A 396 12.05 21.74 -11.68
N LYS A 397 10.93 22.37 -11.33
CA LYS A 397 10.86 23.65 -10.60
C LYS A 397 10.79 23.46 -9.08
N GLY A 398 10.73 22.21 -8.60
CA GLY A 398 10.58 21.92 -7.17
C GLY A 398 9.13 22.00 -6.68
N THR A 399 8.14 22.00 -7.58
CA THR A 399 6.73 21.78 -7.23
C THR A 399 6.54 20.30 -6.95
N ALA A 400 6.02 19.95 -5.79
CA ALA A 400 5.64 18.58 -5.47
C ALA A 400 4.19 18.30 -5.89
N TYR A 401 3.95 17.06 -6.30
CA TYR A 401 2.63 16.47 -6.42
C TYR A 401 2.55 15.29 -5.46
N LEU A 402 1.54 15.29 -4.59
CA LEU A 402 1.35 14.26 -3.58
C LEU A 402 0.01 13.59 -3.75
N SER A 403 -0.01 12.26 -3.90
CA SER A 403 -1.26 11.50 -3.87
C SER A 403 -1.65 11.15 -2.44
N THR A 404 -2.95 10.97 -2.20
CA THR A 404 -3.49 10.41 -0.95
C THR A 404 -4.05 9.03 -1.19
N LEU A 405 -4.01 8.12 -0.22
CA LEU A 405 -4.62 6.79 -0.31
C LEU A 405 -6.06 6.84 -0.80
N VAL A 406 -6.80 7.87 -0.38
CA VAL A 406 -8.22 8.04 -0.67
C VAL A 406 -8.51 8.62 -2.05
N GLY A 407 -7.56 8.82 -2.95
CA GLY A 407 -7.87 9.16 -4.35
C GLY A 407 -7.64 10.61 -4.78
N ASP A 408 -7.04 11.43 -3.93
CA ASP A 408 -6.71 12.81 -4.26
C ASP A 408 -5.25 12.97 -4.69
N VAL A 409 -4.97 14.05 -5.43
CA VAL A 409 -3.63 14.55 -5.71
C VAL A 409 -3.58 16.03 -5.35
N TRP A 410 -2.53 16.43 -4.64
CA TRP A 410 -2.27 17.79 -4.17
C TRP A 410 -1.02 18.34 -4.83
N LYS A 411 -1.08 19.58 -5.31
CA LYS A 411 0.07 20.36 -5.79
C LYS A 411 0.60 21.20 -4.63
N VAL A 412 1.89 21.13 -4.38
CA VAL A 412 2.55 21.83 -3.27
C VAL A 412 3.78 22.59 -3.76
N THR A 413 3.85 23.88 -3.42
CA THR A 413 4.98 24.76 -3.75
C THR A 413 5.63 25.30 -2.48
N GLY A 414 6.82 25.90 -2.59
CA GLY A 414 7.54 26.47 -1.44
C GLY A 414 8.34 25.45 -0.62
N LEU A 415 8.59 24.25 -1.16
CA LEU A 415 9.31 23.16 -0.49
C LEU A 415 10.85 23.27 -0.59
N SER A 416 11.38 24.48 -0.72
CA SER A 416 12.82 24.73 -0.74
C SER A 416 13.20 25.77 0.31
N GLY A 417 14.48 25.83 0.66
CA GLY A 417 14.98 26.80 1.62
C GLY A 417 14.42 26.59 3.04
N ASN A 418 13.94 27.64 3.68
CA ASN A 418 13.54 27.67 5.10
C ASN A 418 12.08 27.23 5.37
N LEU A 419 11.32 26.85 4.33
CA LEU A 419 9.94 26.36 4.46
C LEU A 419 8.92 27.39 5.00
N GLU A 420 9.18 28.70 4.90
CA GLU A 420 8.28 29.74 5.47
C GLU A 420 6.98 29.97 4.70
N GLN A 421 6.94 29.66 3.40
CA GLN A 421 5.81 29.96 2.52
C GLN A 421 5.43 28.73 1.67
N ILE A 422 4.84 27.73 2.32
CA ILE A 422 4.37 26.52 1.65
C ILE A 422 2.91 26.71 1.25
N GLU A 423 2.58 26.34 0.02
CA GLU A 423 1.24 26.49 -0.53
C GLU A 423 0.72 25.14 -1.05
N TRP A 424 -0.46 24.73 -0.58
CA TRP A 424 -1.16 23.51 -0.97
C TRP A 424 -2.42 23.85 -1.78
N LYS A 425 -2.59 23.18 -2.92
CA LYS A 425 -3.81 23.23 -3.74
C LYS A 425 -4.19 21.83 -4.20
N ARG A 426 -5.49 21.47 -4.14
CA ARG A 426 -5.98 20.18 -4.66
C ARG A 426 -5.89 20.21 -6.18
N PHE A 427 -5.22 19.23 -6.78
CA PHE A 427 -4.94 19.14 -8.21
C PHE A 427 -5.88 18.18 -8.93
N ALA A 428 -6.20 17.04 -8.30
CA ALA A 428 -7.14 16.05 -8.82
C ALA A 428 -7.83 15.29 -7.68
N SER A 429 -8.95 14.63 -7.96
CA SER A 429 -9.66 13.76 -7.02
C SER A 429 -10.39 12.62 -7.75
N GLY A 430 -10.91 11.66 -6.99
CA GLY A 430 -11.71 10.54 -7.50
C GLY A 430 -10.90 9.35 -8.03
N LEU A 431 -9.57 9.36 -7.83
CA LEU A 431 -8.70 8.28 -8.31
C LEU A 431 -8.83 7.03 -7.44
N ASP A 432 -8.55 5.87 -8.03
CA ASP A 432 -8.68 4.57 -7.35
C ASP A 432 -7.35 4.09 -6.75
N LEU A 433 -7.19 4.24 -5.43
CA LEU A 433 -5.99 3.90 -4.69
C LEU A 433 -4.68 4.39 -5.36
N PRO A 434 -4.49 5.71 -5.51
CA PRO A 434 -3.26 6.24 -6.05
C PRO A 434 -2.15 6.08 -5.02
N LEU A 435 -1.26 5.10 -5.21
CA LEU A 435 -0.23 4.74 -4.23
C LEU A 435 1.19 5.08 -4.71
N GLY A 436 1.33 5.59 -5.93
CA GLY A 436 2.62 5.91 -6.54
C GLY A 436 2.45 7.01 -7.57
N ILE A 437 3.44 7.90 -7.67
CA ILE A 437 3.39 9.06 -8.56
C ILE A 437 4.77 9.35 -9.13
N ALA A 438 4.82 9.71 -10.40
CA ALA A 438 6.00 10.22 -11.09
C ALA A 438 5.62 11.49 -11.85
N VAL A 439 6.56 12.42 -12.03
CA VAL A 439 6.34 13.61 -12.87
C VAL A 439 7.22 13.52 -14.11
N VAL A 440 6.62 13.71 -15.28
CA VAL A 440 7.31 13.73 -16.58
C VAL A 440 6.97 15.04 -17.26
N GLU A 441 7.99 15.85 -17.53
CA GLU A 441 7.84 17.15 -18.21
C GLU A 441 6.80 18.07 -17.54
N GLY A 442 6.74 18.05 -16.20
CA GLY A 442 5.79 18.85 -15.42
C GLY A 442 4.39 18.25 -15.29
N VAL A 443 4.13 17.08 -15.91
CA VAL A 443 2.84 16.39 -15.85
C VAL A 443 2.90 15.21 -14.88
N PRO A 444 1.99 15.11 -13.89
CA PRO A 444 1.90 13.95 -13.01
C PRO A 444 1.35 12.70 -13.71
N PHE A 445 1.98 11.57 -13.42
CA PHE A 445 1.58 10.21 -13.77
C PHE A 445 1.34 9.45 -12.47
N VAL A 446 0.13 8.93 -12.26
CA VAL A 446 -0.29 8.34 -11.00
C VAL A 446 -0.63 6.87 -11.21
N ASN A 447 0.03 6.00 -10.46
CA ASN A 447 -0.28 4.58 -10.42
C ASN A 447 -1.53 4.35 -9.57
N THR A 448 -2.60 3.92 -10.22
CA THR A 448 -3.89 3.55 -9.60
C THR A 448 -4.13 2.07 -9.86
N ARG A 449 -5.20 1.48 -9.31
CA ARG A 449 -5.56 0.11 -9.70
C ARG A 449 -5.69 0.00 -11.23
N ARG A 450 -4.88 -0.89 -11.80
CA ARG A 450 -4.85 -1.32 -13.21
C ARG A 450 -4.42 -0.26 -14.22
N ASN A 451 -4.10 0.96 -13.78
CA ASN A 451 -3.80 2.08 -14.66
C ASN A 451 -2.66 2.94 -14.13
N ILE A 452 -1.92 3.54 -15.06
CA ILE A 452 -1.19 4.77 -14.81
C ILE A 452 -2.00 5.89 -15.48
N LEU A 453 -2.42 6.86 -14.68
CA LEU A 453 -3.21 8.00 -15.15
C LEU A 453 -2.32 9.23 -15.29
N LYS A 454 -2.33 9.85 -16.46
CA LYS A 454 -1.64 11.12 -16.74
C LYS A 454 -2.61 12.26 -16.49
N LEU A 455 -2.23 13.19 -15.61
CA LEU A 455 -3.09 14.27 -15.12
C LEU A 455 -2.68 15.62 -15.73
N GLN A 456 -3.44 16.13 -16.69
CA GLN A 456 -3.07 17.29 -17.50
C GLN A 456 -3.93 18.51 -17.16
N ASP A 457 -3.26 19.60 -16.77
CA ASP A 457 -3.82 20.95 -16.64
C ASP A 457 -3.78 21.61 -18.02
N LEU A 458 -4.94 21.86 -18.62
CA LEU A 458 -5.05 22.33 -20.00
C LEU A 458 -5.17 23.85 -20.10
N ASN A 459 -5.56 24.52 -19.01
CA ASN A 459 -5.81 25.96 -18.97
C ASN A 459 -4.82 26.74 -18.08
N GLY A 460 -3.93 26.04 -17.37
CA GLY A 460 -2.91 26.61 -16.49
C GLY A 460 -3.43 27.09 -15.13
N ASP A 461 -4.62 26.66 -14.70
CA ASP A 461 -5.22 27.11 -13.44
C ASP A 461 -4.70 26.34 -12.21
N GLY A 462 -3.86 25.33 -12.40
CA GLY A 462 -3.32 24.50 -11.33
C GLY A 462 -4.25 23.36 -10.90
N GLU A 463 -5.12 22.91 -11.78
CA GLU A 463 -6.01 21.76 -11.63
C GLU A 463 -5.94 20.83 -12.87
N ALA A 464 -6.13 19.52 -12.70
CA ALA A 464 -6.18 18.61 -13.84
C ALA A 464 -7.54 18.71 -14.57
N ASP A 465 -7.49 18.95 -15.88
CA ASP A 465 -8.65 18.97 -16.77
C ASP A 465 -8.78 17.69 -17.58
N PHE A 466 -7.66 17.06 -17.96
CA PHE A 466 -7.67 15.81 -18.73
C PHE A 466 -6.94 14.70 -17.98
N ILE A 467 -7.71 13.69 -17.59
CA ILE A 467 -7.23 12.50 -16.92
C ILE A 467 -7.15 11.39 -17.98
N GLU A 468 -5.94 11.17 -18.48
CA GLU A 468 -5.66 10.26 -19.57
C GLU A 468 -5.21 8.90 -19.04
N ARG A 469 -5.76 7.81 -19.57
CA ARG A 469 -5.22 6.47 -19.32
C ARG A 469 -3.96 6.28 -20.18
N PHE A 470 -2.79 6.26 -19.55
CA PHE A 470 -1.51 6.19 -20.24
C PHE A 470 -1.18 4.80 -20.79
N ASN A 471 -1.36 3.76 -19.97
CA ASN A 471 -1.12 2.37 -20.35
C ASN A 471 -2.16 1.87 -21.37
N GLN A 472 -1.71 1.17 -22.41
CA GLN A 472 -2.58 0.64 -23.47
C GLN A 472 -3.20 -0.73 -23.16
N MET A 473 -2.70 -1.40 -22.12
CA MET A 473 -3.16 -2.67 -21.56
C MET A 473 -3.47 -2.50 -20.09
N ASP A 474 -4.13 -3.45 -19.44
CA ASP A 474 -4.34 -3.39 -18.00
C ASP A 474 -3.07 -3.74 -17.25
N LEU A 475 -2.79 -3.00 -16.16
CA LEU A 475 -1.68 -3.34 -15.29
C LEU A 475 -2.08 -4.50 -14.37
N PRO A 476 -1.17 -5.46 -14.10
CA PRO A 476 -1.39 -6.66 -13.28
C PRO A 476 -1.35 -6.35 -11.77
N THR A 477 -1.89 -5.20 -11.42
CA THR A 477 -2.15 -4.67 -10.08
C THR A 477 -3.61 -4.97 -9.74
N SER A 478 -4.03 -6.25 -9.77
CA SER A 478 -5.44 -6.70 -9.74
C SER A 478 -6.20 -6.27 -8.47
N ASP A 479 -6.88 -7.17 -7.76
CA ASP A 479 -7.48 -6.85 -6.45
C ASP A 479 -6.39 -6.51 -5.39
N ALA A 480 -5.12 -6.72 -5.77
CA ALA A 480 -3.91 -6.28 -5.07
C ALA A 480 -3.41 -4.93 -5.61
N THR A 481 -3.07 -4.04 -4.68
CA THR A 481 -2.56 -2.69 -4.91
C THR A 481 -1.24 -2.69 -5.68
N GLY A 482 -1.19 -1.93 -6.78
CA GLY A 482 0.07 -1.42 -7.30
C GLY A 482 0.50 -0.28 -6.39
N HIS A 483 1.62 -0.45 -5.68
CA HIS A 483 1.99 0.50 -4.64
C HIS A 483 2.77 1.66 -5.24
N ASP A 484 4.07 1.55 -5.47
CA ASP A 484 4.88 2.70 -5.88
C ASP A 484 4.96 2.88 -7.42
N LEU A 485 5.50 4.02 -7.87
CA LEU A 485 5.78 4.31 -9.28
C LEU A 485 7.12 5.05 -9.44
N GLN A 486 8.09 4.39 -10.04
CA GLN A 486 9.43 4.94 -10.25
C GLN A 486 9.81 4.93 -11.74
N ARG A 487 10.86 5.67 -12.11
CA ARG A 487 11.36 5.70 -13.49
C ARG A 487 12.85 5.38 -13.57
N ASP A 488 13.23 4.63 -14.60
CA ASP A 488 14.63 4.43 -14.97
C ASP A 488 15.15 5.55 -15.90
N ALA A 489 16.44 5.52 -16.24
CA ALA A 489 17.04 6.55 -17.10
C ALA A 489 16.59 6.46 -18.57
N ALA A 490 16.04 5.33 -18.99
CA ALA A 490 15.43 5.16 -20.31
C ALA A 490 13.97 5.68 -20.36
N GLY A 491 13.46 6.15 -19.22
CA GLY A 491 12.15 6.74 -19.09
C GLY A 491 11.01 5.73 -18.92
N ASN A 492 11.32 4.44 -18.73
CA ASN A 492 10.31 3.43 -18.44
C ASN A 492 9.75 3.61 -17.03
N PHE A 493 8.50 3.23 -16.86
CA PHE A 493 7.82 3.23 -15.57
C PHE A 493 7.95 1.86 -14.91
N HIS A 494 8.18 1.84 -13.61
CA HIS A 494 8.29 0.62 -12.82
C HIS A 494 7.31 0.67 -11.66
N SER A 495 6.61 -0.42 -11.41
CA SER A 495 5.72 -0.59 -10.26
C SER A 495 5.83 -2.01 -9.70
N ASN A 496 5.55 -2.14 -8.42
CA ASN A 496 5.45 -3.43 -7.73
C ASN A 496 3.99 -3.78 -7.44
N ALA A 497 3.71 -5.08 -7.51
CA ALA A 497 2.43 -5.68 -7.17
C ALA A 497 2.69 -7.06 -6.55
N VAL A 498 1.67 -7.64 -5.88
CA VAL A 498 1.75 -8.98 -5.29
C VAL A 498 2.19 -10.05 -6.30
N SER A 499 1.85 -9.86 -7.58
CA SER A 499 2.20 -10.75 -8.68
C SER A 499 3.63 -10.58 -9.20
N GLY A 500 4.29 -9.45 -8.95
CA GLY A 500 5.65 -9.18 -9.41
C GLY A 500 6.06 -7.70 -9.46
N ILE A 501 7.29 -7.48 -9.93
CA ILE A 501 7.77 -6.17 -10.36
C ILE A 501 7.53 -6.06 -11.87
N TYR A 502 7.01 -4.93 -12.31
CA TYR A 502 6.65 -4.69 -13.70
C TYR A 502 7.29 -3.41 -14.22
N ARG A 503 7.80 -3.48 -15.45
CA ARG A 503 8.32 -2.36 -16.22
C ARG A 503 7.40 -2.09 -17.41
N LEU A 504 6.80 -0.91 -17.46
CA LEU A 504 6.04 -0.38 -18.59
C LEU A 504 6.94 0.55 -19.42
N SER A 505 6.97 0.36 -20.74
CA SER A 505 7.77 1.20 -21.65
C SER A 505 7.41 2.68 -21.52
N ALA A 506 8.37 3.55 -21.84
CA ALA A 506 8.20 5.00 -21.79
C ALA A 506 7.01 5.54 -22.63
N ASP A 507 6.50 4.76 -23.59
CA ASP A 507 5.33 5.08 -24.42
C ASP A 507 4.04 4.35 -24.01
N GLY A 508 4.07 3.58 -22.92
CA GLY A 508 2.89 2.91 -22.35
C GLY A 508 2.42 1.66 -23.10
N LYS A 509 3.23 1.12 -24.03
CA LYS A 509 2.83 0.03 -24.95
C LYS A 509 3.33 -1.36 -24.60
N ILE A 510 4.45 -1.47 -23.90
CA ILE A 510 5.09 -2.77 -23.61
C ILE A 510 5.22 -2.93 -22.11
N LEU A 511 4.55 -3.95 -21.57
CA LEU A 511 4.66 -4.34 -20.17
C LEU A 511 5.53 -5.60 -20.05
N THR A 512 6.57 -5.53 -19.23
CA THR A 512 7.48 -6.66 -18.95
C THR A 512 7.49 -6.94 -17.46
N LYS A 513 7.33 -8.20 -17.05
CA LYS A 513 7.58 -8.63 -15.68
C LYS A 513 9.09 -8.75 -15.46
N THR A 514 9.64 -8.02 -14.50
CA THR A 514 11.08 -7.93 -14.23
C THR A 514 11.47 -8.50 -12.86
N GLY A 515 10.53 -9.02 -12.08
CA GLY A 515 10.83 -9.65 -10.80
C GLY A 515 9.70 -10.53 -10.30
N HIS A 516 10.01 -11.34 -9.28
CA HIS A 516 9.04 -12.22 -8.63
C HIS A 516 8.02 -11.44 -7.77
N GLY A 517 6.88 -12.06 -7.51
CA GLY A 517 5.85 -11.52 -6.63
C GLY A 517 6.14 -11.74 -5.16
N SER A 518 5.47 -11.00 -4.29
CA SER A 518 5.62 -11.08 -2.84
C SER A 518 4.30 -10.82 -2.12
N ARG A 519 4.23 -11.07 -0.80
CA ARG A 519 2.96 -11.05 -0.07
C ARG A 519 2.26 -9.68 -0.07
N ASN A 520 3.00 -8.61 0.21
CA ASN A 520 2.50 -7.23 0.27
C ASN A 520 3.66 -6.26 -0.02
N PRO A 521 4.13 -6.15 -1.28
CA PRO A 521 5.26 -5.29 -1.62
C PRO A 521 4.85 -3.83 -1.56
N PHE A 522 5.33 -3.04 -0.60
CA PHE A 522 4.85 -1.66 -0.40
C PHE A 522 5.80 -0.58 -0.91
N GLY A 523 7.11 -0.82 -0.86
CA GLY A 523 8.15 0.09 -1.32
C GLY A 523 8.79 -0.34 -2.62
N LEU A 524 9.24 0.65 -3.40
CA LEU A 524 10.06 0.42 -4.59
C LEU A 524 11.26 1.37 -4.54
N GLY A 525 12.35 0.96 -5.20
CA GLY A 525 13.45 1.84 -5.57
C GLY A 525 14.03 1.38 -6.89
N VAL A 526 14.29 2.28 -7.82
CA VAL A 526 14.76 1.93 -9.17
C VAL A 526 16.08 2.63 -9.50
N ARG A 527 17.08 1.85 -9.88
CA ARG A 527 18.38 2.34 -10.32
C ARG A 527 18.29 2.81 -11.78
N ALA A 528 19.27 3.61 -12.20
CA ALA A 528 19.31 4.19 -13.55
C ALA A 528 19.12 3.19 -14.69
N ASP A 529 19.67 1.98 -14.53
CA ASP A 529 19.69 0.89 -15.49
C ASP A 529 18.43 0.00 -15.43
N GLY A 530 17.51 0.29 -14.51
CA GLY A 530 16.26 -0.45 -14.34
C GLY A 530 16.35 -1.62 -13.35
N LEU A 531 17.46 -1.82 -12.64
CA LEU A 531 17.48 -2.71 -11.46
C LEU A 531 16.54 -2.11 -10.40
N ALA A 532 15.55 -2.89 -9.98
CA ALA A 532 14.57 -2.48 -9.00
C ALA A 532 14.76 -3.25 -7.69
N LEU A 533 14.57 -2.55 -6.59
CA LEU A 533 14.42 -3.13 -5.26
C LEU A 533 12.93 -3.08 -4.91
N SER A 534 12.34 -4.23 -4.59
CA SER A 534 11.00 -4.33 -3.98
C SER A 534 11.12 -5.04 -2.62
N ASP A 535 10.04 -5.17 -1.90
CA ASP A 535 10.02 -5.81 -0.59
C ASP A 535 8.91 -6.85 -0.48
N SER A 536 9.00 -7.64 0.58
CA SER A 536 7.98 -8.59 1.00
C SER A 536 7.73 -8.39 2.47
N SER A 537 6.49 -8.06 2.85
CA SER A 537 6.08 -8.14 4.24
C SER A 537 6.24 -9.56 4.77
N GLU A 538 6.40 -9.67 6.08
CA GLU A 538 6.40 -10.93 6.80
C GLU A 538 5.14 -11.76 6.49
N GLY A 539 5.30 -13.08 6.43
CA GLY A 539 4.20 -14.03 6.32
C GLY A 539 4.62 -15.42 5.84
N GLU A 540 3.71 -16.11 5.16
CA GLU A 540 3.98 -17.43 4.59
C GLU A 540 5.17 -17.36 3.62
N ASN A 541 6.13 -18.26 3.78
CA ASN A 541 7.40 -18.35 3.03
C ASN A 541 8.31 -17.11 3.17
N ASN A 542 8.06 -16.25 4.16
CA ASN A 542 8.88 -15.07 4.44
C ASN A 542 8.86 -14.76 5.95
N GLY A 543 9.73 -15.42 6.71
CA GLY A 543 9.70 -15.43 8.19
C GLY A 543 9.95 -14.07 8.86
N THR A 544 10.43 -13.08 8.12
CA THR A 544 10.49 -11.66 8.49
C THR A 544 10.33 -10.80 7.24
N CYS A 545 10.17 -9.48 7.37
CA CYS A 545 10.16 -8.58 6.21
C CYS A 545 11.48 -8.63 5.45
N THR A 546 11.45 -8.58 4.13
CA THR A 546 12.65 -8.67 3.29
C THR A 546 12.65 -7.64 2.19
N ILE A 547 13.84 -7.19 1.79
CA ILE A 547 14.09 -6.39 0.59
C ILE A 547 14.77 -7.29 -0.43
N PHE A 548 14.30 -7.28 -1.68
CA PHE A 548 14.81 -8.12 -2.74
C PHE A 548 14.99 -7.39 -4.07
N GLU A 549 15.86 -7.96 -4.90
CA GLU A 549 16.17 -7.47 -6.24
C GLU A 549 15.30 -8.08 -7.34
N SER A 550 14.94 -7.23 -8.30
CA SER A 550 14.45 -7.65 -9.61
C SER A 550 15.48 -8.54 -10.33
N ASP A 551 15.01 -9.24 -11.35
CA ASP A 551 15.89 -9.91 -12.30
C ASP A 551 16.77 -8.85 -12.98
N SER A 552 18.08 -9.04 -12.95
CA SER A 552 19.04 -8.17 -13.63
C SER A 552 20.24 -8.98 -14.15
N PRO A 553 20.98 -8.47 -15.16
CA PRO A 553 22.20 -9.14 -15.60
C PRO A 553 23.23 -9.34 -14.48
N GLU A 554 23.27 -8.44 -13.49
CA GLU A 554 24.21 -8.47 -12.36
C GLU A 554 23.95 -9.64 -11.40
N ASN A 555 22.72 -10.17 -11.38
CA ASN A 555 22.30 -11.23 -10.47
C ASN A 555 21.77 -12.48 -11.20
N ALA A 556 22.13 -12.66 -12.47
CA ALA A 556 21.62 -13.74 -13.34
C ALA A 556 21.94 -15.15 -12.83
N THR A 557 22.99 -15.32 -12.02
CA THR A 557 23.39 -16.59 -11.41
C THR A 557 22.73 -16.83 -10.04
N SER A 558 22.01 -15.84 -9.49
CA SER A 558 21.41 -15.91 -8.17
C SER A 558 20.00 -16.49 -8.18
N SER A 559 19.67 -17.28 -7.15
CA SER A 559 18.30 -17.77 -6.95
C SER A 559 17.37 -16.67 -6.43
N ALA A 560 16.05 -16.82 -6.60
CA ALA A 560 15.08 -15.87 -6.04
C ALA A 560 15.25 -15.68 -4.51
N LYS A 561 15.57 -16.76 -3.78
CA LYS A 561 15.83 -16.71 -2.34
C LYS A 561 17.07 -15.89 -1.99
N LEU A 562 18.14 -16.03 -2.77
CA LEU A 562 19.40 -15.30 -2.59
C LEU A 562 19.41 -13.91 -3.23
N ARG A 563 18.31 -13.52 -3.90
CA ARG A 563 18.04 -12.13 -4.28
C ARG A 563 17.31 -11.34 -3.19
N ARG A 564 16.93 -11.97 -2.07
CA ARG A 564 16.56 -11.27 -0.84
C ARG A 564 17.83 -10.71 -0.22
N ILE A 565 18.16 -9.48 -0.60
CA ILE A 565 19.43 -8.84 -0.26
C ILE A 565 19.49 -8.36 1.18
N LEU A 566 18.33 -8.19 1.83
CA LEU A 566 18.25 -7.81 3.23
C LEU A 566 17.02 -8.43 3.89
N HIS A 567 17.24 -9.18 4.97
CA HIS A 567 16.22 -9.61 5.91
C HIS A 567 16.20 -8.62 7.05
N LEU A 568 15.03 -8.04 7.30
CA LEU A 568 14.87 -6.96 8.25
C LEU A 568 14.64 -7.55 9.64
N PRO A 569 15.48 -7.25 10.64
CA PRO A 569 15.18 -7.54 12.03
C PRO A 569 13.86 -6.83 12.41
N ARG A 570 12.91 -7.58 12.97
CA ARG A 570 11.55 -7.06 13.22
C ARG A 570 11.53 -5.87 14.18
N GLY A 571 12.50 -5.80 15.10
CA GLY A 571 12.68 -4.66 16.01
C GLY A 571 13.33 -3.42 15.39
N VAL A 572 13.83 -3.51 14.15
CA VAL A 572 14.41 -2.38 13.39
C VAL A 572 13.42 -1.90 12.34
N ASP A 573 12.88 -2.80 11.52
CA ASP A 573 11.87 -2.50 10.51
C ASP A 573 10.90 -3.68 10.36
N ASN A 574 9.65 -3.48 10.78
CA ASN A 574 8.57 -4.47 10.68
C ASN A 574 7.70 -4.28 9.41
N SER A 575 7.90 -3.22 8.63
CA SER A 575 7.19 -2.99 7.37
C SER A 575 7.95 -1.95 6.55
N PRO A 576 8.71 -2.38 5.52
CA PRO A 576 9.56 -1.46 4.74
C PRO A 576 8.74 -0.57 3.81
N GLY A 577 9.19 0.67 3.64
CA GLY A 577 8.70 1.62 2.63
C GLY A 577 9.64 1.73 1.43
N SER A 578 9.51 2.85 0.70
CA SER A 578 10.27 3.08 -0.55
C SER A 578 11.75 3.33 -0.31
N ARG A 579 12.52 3.24 -1.40
CA ARG A 579 13.97 3.48 -1.38
C ARG A 579 14.40 4.39 -2.53
N LEU A 580 15.46 5.15 -2.31
CA LEU A 580 16.10 5.99 -3.32
C LEU A 580 17.52 5.51 -3.59
N PHE A 581 17.83 5.28 -4.87
CA PHE A 581 19.21 5.26 -5.34
C PHE A 581 19.68 6.71 -5.51
N LEU A 582 20.41 7.23 -4.53
CA LEU A 582 20.91 8.59 -4.58
C LEU A 582 22.01 8.70 -5.66
N LYS A 583 21.96 9.81 -6.40
CA LYS A 583 22.92 10.14 -7.46
C LYS A 583 23.32 11.58 -7.27
N LYS A 584 24.25 11.88 -6.35
CA LYS A 584 25.09 13.09 -6.27
C LYS A 584 25.52 13.35 -4.82
N PRO A 585 26.65 14.04 -4.60
CA PRO A 585 27.13 14.42 -3.27
C PRO A 585 26.28 15.49 -2.54
N ARG A 586 25.10 15.88 -3.06
CA ARG A 586 24.25 16.91 -2.41
C ARG A 586 23.70 16.47 -1.05
N MET A 587 23.59 15.15 -0.82
CA MET A 587 23.27 14.58 0.48
C MET A 587 24.55 14.22 1.27
N GLY A 588 25.68 14.90 1.01
CA GLY A 588 26.93 14.60 1.69
C GLY A 588 27.36 13.14 1.49
N PRO A 589 27.93 12.50 2.54
CA PRO A 589 28.47 11.14 2.40
C PRO A 589 27.43 10.05 2.09
N ILE A 590 26.13 10.19 2.44
CA ILE A 590 25.11 9.21 2.01
C ILE A 590 24.69 9.36 0.54
N GLY A 591 25.17 10.39 -0.17
CA GLY A 591 24.74 10.72 -1.54
C GLY A 591 25.11 9.69 -2.61
N THR A 592 25.90 8.68 -2.27
CA THR A 592 26.25 7.51 -3.11
C THR A 592 25.60 6.21 -2.66
N GLU A 593 24.81 6.26 -1.59
CA GLU A 593 24.18 5.09 -0.96
C GLU A 593 22.72 4.93 -1.41
N ILE A 594 22.08 3.86 -0.93
CA ILE A 594 20.64 3.70 -1.01
C ILE A 594 20.05 4.26 0.29
N LEU A 595 19.05 5.14 0.19
CA LEU A 595 18.28 5.61 1.36
C LEU A 595 16.94 4.89 1.37
N GLY A 596 16.53 4.35 2.52
CA GLY A 596 15.21 3.74 2.70
C GLY A 596 14.47 4.25 3.92
N VAL A 597 13.16 3.97 3.97
CA VAL A 597 12.28 4.27 5.10
C VAL A 597 11.58 3.02 5.60
N SER A 598 11.21 3.02 6.87
CA SER A 598 10.32 2.04 7.48
C SER A 598 8.93 2.64 7.60
N PHE A 599 7.95 1.99 6.96
CA PHE A 599 6.55 2.30 7.15
C PHE A 599 6.14 1.96 8.59
N GLY A 600 6.47 0.76 9.06
CA GLY A 600 6.00 0.28 10.36
C GLY A 600 6.59 1.05 11.55
N ALA A 601 7.89 1.37 11.50
CA ALA A 601 8.59 2.05 12.60
C ALA A 601 8.59 3.58 12.48
N GLY A 602 8.25 4.14 11.32
CA GLY A 602 8.30 5.58 11.06
C GLY A 602 9.74 6.12 11.08
N THR A 603 10.73 5.34 10.62
CA THR A 603 12.16 5.69 10.66
C THR A 603 12.80 5.61 9.27
N TRP A 604 14.10 5.88 9.18
CA TRP A 604 14.88 5.82 7.93
C TRP A 604 16.26 5.19 8.16
N TYR A 605 16.86 4.73 7.07
CA TYR A 605 18.14 4.03 7.10
C TYR A 605 18.96 4.28 5.82
N GLY A 606 20.28 4.25 5.97
CA GLY A 606 21.21 4.05 4.85
C GLY A 606 21.31 2.57 4.52
N MET A 607 21.57 2.24 3.27
CA MET A 607 21.76 0.88 2.79
C MET A 607 22.96 0.81 1.85
N LEU A 608 23.83 -0.15 2.14
CA LEU A 608 25.08 -0.42 1.43
C LEU A 608 24.97 -1.78 0.75
N ARG A 609 25.15 -1.80 -0.57
CA ARG A 609 25.02 -3.01 -1.39
C ARG A 609 26.38 -3.65 -1.67
N ASP A 610 26.43 -4.97 -1.63
CA ASP A 610 27.58 -5.80 -1.98
C ASP A 610 27.14 -6.94 -2.92
N VAL A 611 27.99 -7.35 -3.86
CA VAL A 611 27.69 -8.44 -4.80
C VAL A 611 28.87 -9.38 -4.89
N VAL A 612 28.62 -10.67 -4.62
CA VAL A 612 29.65 -11.73 -4.55
C VAL A 612 29.32 -12.80 -5.57
N ASP A 613 30.14 -12.98 -6.60
CA ASP A 613 29.93 -13.96 -7.67
C ASP A 613 28.51 -13.92 -8.30
N GLY A 614 27.97 -12.71 -8.50
CA GLY A 614 26.61 -12.51 -9.00
C GLY A 614 25.49 -12.76 -7.97
N THR A 615 25.83 -12.99 -6.70
CA THR A 615 24.87 -13.07 -5.60
C THR A 615 24.84 -11.76 -4.83
N PRO A 616 23.73 -10.99 -4.88
CA PRO A 616 23.64 -9.71 -4.20
C PRO A 616 23.30 -9.85 -2.71
N GLN A 617 23.77 -8.90 -1.91
CA GLN A 617 23.46 -8.75 -0.50
C GLN A 617 23.58 -7.28 -0.07
N ALA A 618 23.05 -6.95 1.10
CA ALA A 618 23.08 -5.59 1.60
C ALA A 618 23.22 -5.55 3.12
N ALA A 619 23.66 -4.39 3.59
CA ALA A 619 23.63 -3.99 4.97
C ALA A 619 22.84 -2.69 5.12
N MET A 620 22.08 -2.56 6.20
CA MET A 620 21.41 -1.31 6.58
C MET A 620 22.05 -0.69 7.82
N ILE A 621 21.96 0.63 7.89
CA ILE A 621 22.44 1.46 8.99
C ILE A 621 21.27 2.36 9.40
N PRO A 622 20.64 2.14 10.57
CA PRO A 622 19.59 3.01 11.08
C PRO A 622 20.10 4.45 11.23
N MET A 623 19.29 5.41 10.83
CA MET A 623 19.62 6.83 10.89
C MET A 623 18.82 7.54 11.98
N PRO A 624 19.36 8.61 12.60
CA PRO A 624 18.66 9.33 13.66
C PRO A 624 17.35 10.01 13.18
N GLY A 625 16.32 9.91 14.03
CA GLY A 625 15.05 10.63 13.88
C GLY A 625 13.91 9.82 13.28
N GLU A 626 12.69 10.30 13.51
CA GLU A 626 11.45 9.59 13.17
C GLU A 626 10.36 10.51 12.57
N PHE A 627 9.37 9.91 11.92
CA PHE A 627 8.29 10.56 11.19
C PHE A 627 6.94 10.35 11.91
N SER A 628 6.02 11.31 11.78
CA SER A 628 4.77 11.30 12.55
C SER A 628 3.72 10.30 12.06
N SER A 629 3.99 9.59 10.96
CA SER A 629 3.11 8.61 10.33
C SER A 629 3.95 7.55 9.62
N GLY A 630 3.33 6.48 9.12
CA GLY A 630 4.03 5.40 8.43
C GLY A 630 4.73 5.89 7.18
N ALA A 631 6.06 5.96 7.20
CA ALA A 631 6.85 6.53 6.13
C ALA A 631 6.87 5.61 4.91
N CYS A 632 6.19 6.01 3.83
CA CYS A 632 5.92 5.15 2.70
C CYS A 632 6.68 5.54 1.42
N ARG A 633 6.92 6.84 1.20
CA ARG A 633 7.45 7.36 -0.08
C ARG A 633 8.55 8.38 0.12
N LEU A 634 9.48 8.38 -0.83
CA LEU A 634 10.64 9.25 -0.85
C LEU A 634 10.74 9.96 -2.20
N ALA A 635 11.10 11.24 -2.18
CA ALA A 635 11.46 11.97 -3.40
C ALA A 635 12.56 12.99 -3.12
N VAL A 636 13.45 13.17 -4.09
CA VAL A 636 14.47 14.23 -4.04
C VAL A 636 13.89 15.50 -4.67
N ASN A 637 13.92 16.62 -3.95
CA ASN A 637 13.62 17.91 -4.55
C ASN A 637 14.76 18.29 -5.52
N PRO A 638 14.51 18.46 -6.83
CA PRO A 638 15.57 18.71 -7.80
C PRO A 638 16.23 20.09 -7.64
N VAL A 639 15.58 21.04 -6.97
CA VAL A 639 16.08 22.39 -6.77
C VAL A 639 17.24 22.38 -5.76
N ASP A 640 16.98 21.94 -4.54
CA ASP A 640 17.94 21.97 -3.43
C ASP A 640 18.63 20.62 -3.16
N GLY A 641 18.12 19.52 -3.73
CA GLY A 641 18.68 18.17 -3.56
C GLY A 641 18.31 17.48 -2.25
N GLN A 642 17.41 18.07 -1.45
CA GLN A 642 16.99 17.51 -0.17
C GLN A 642 15.95 16.40 -0.39
N VAL A 643 15.85 15.49 0.58
CA VAL A 643 14.95 14.33 0.49
C VAL A 643 13.68 14.60 1.26
N PHE A 644 12.54 14.38 0.64
CA PHE A 644 11.22 14.46 1.27
C PHE A 644 10.64 13.09 1.51
N VAL A 645 9.94 12.97 2.64
CA VAL A 645 9.29 11.75 3.11
C VAL A 645 7.79 12.02 3.20
N ALA A 646 6.99 11.26 2.46
CA ALA A 646 5.55 11.24 2.62
C ALA A 646 5.12 9.96 3.35
N GLY A 647 4.15 10.08 4.23
CA GLY A 647 3.66 8.98 5.04
C GLY A 647 2.16 9.03 5.28
N LEU A 648 1.62 7.88 5.67
CA LEU A 648 0.22 7.68 6.02
C LEU A 648 0.11 6.65 7.14
N ASP A 649 -1.00 6.71 7.86
CA ASP A 649 -1.41 5.69 8.81
C ASP A 649 -2.50 4.81 8.16
N GLY A 650 -2.43 3.49 8.39
CA GLY A 650 -3.47 2.58 7.91
C GLY A 650 -3.10 1.10 7.83
N TRP A 651 -1.82 0.74 8.01
CA TRP A 651 -1.34 -0.65 7.89
C TRP A 651 -0.34 -1.03 8.98
N GLY A 652 -0.76 -1.05 10.24
CA GLY A 652 0.06 -1.61 11.32
C GLY A 652 1.39 -0.88 11.48
N ASP A 653 1.31 0.39 11.89
CA ASP A 653 2.44 1.27 12.13
C ASP A 653 2.34 1.96 13.50
N TYR A 654 3.40 2.69 13.85
CA TYR A 654 3.52 3.48 15.08
C TYR A 654 3.22 4.97 14.85
N GLY A 655 2.47 5.30 13.80
CA GLY A 655 2.08 6.64 13.42
C GLY A 655 1.18 7.33 14.45
N VAL A 656 1.40 8.63 14.63
CA VAL A 656 0.66 9.50 15.56
C VAL A 656 -0.23 10.51 14.84
N THR A 657 -0.19 10.51 13.50
CA THR A 657 -0.98 11.35 12.59
C THR A 657 -1.41 10.53 11.38
N GLU A 658 -2.56 10.86 10.78
CA GLU A 658 -3.12 10.12 9.65
C GLU A 658 -2.24 10.17 8.38
N GLY A 659 -1.39 11.18 8.27
CA GLY A 659 -0.38 11.30 7.24
C GLY A 659 0.60 12.44 7.52
N CYS A 660 1.75 12.39 6.86
CA CYS A 660 2.86 13.29 7.15
C CYS A 660 3.66 13.67 5.91
N LEU A 661 4.27 14.85 5.95
CA LEU A 661 5.29 15.30 5.02
C LEU A 661 6.48 15.86 5.81
N HIS A 662 7.65 15.25 5.65
CA HIS A 662 8.88 15.68 6.30
C HIS A 662 10.00 15.88 5.28
N ARG A 663 11.03 16.64 5.66
CA ARG A 663 12.25 16.79 4.86
C ARG A 663 13.47 16.32 5.65
N ILE A 664 14.19 15.35 5.12
CA ILE A 664 15.55 15.01 5.55
C ILE A 664 16.49 15.99 4.84
N ARG A 665 17.07 16.92 5.61
CA ARG A 665 17.92 17.98 5.12
C ARG A 665 19.39 17.73 5.48
N TYR A 666 20.25 17.60 4.47
CA TYR A 666 21.69 17.69 4.68
C TYR A 666 22.07 19.13 5.00
N THR A 667 22.74 19.32 6.14
CA THR A 667 23.08 20.64 6.69
C THR A 667 24.41 21.19 6.19
N GLY A 668 25.17 20.39 5.43
CA GLY A 668 26.55 20.70 5.05
C GLY A 668 27.58 20.41 6.14
N ARG A 669 27.16 19.98 7.34
CA ARG A 669 28.10 19.58 8.40
C ARG A 669 28.83 18.29 8.01
N GLU A 670 30.09 18.20 8.39
CA GLU A 670 30.87 16.97 8.27
C GLU A 670 30.35 15.91 9.25
N VAL A 671 30.28 14.66 8.77
CA VAL A 671 29.93 13.49 9.56
C VAL A 671 30.84 12.34 9.15
N THR A 672 31.30 11.59 10.14
CA THR A 672 32.00 10.31 9.92
C THR A 672 30.95 9.20 9.95
N GLN A 673 30.92 8.37 8.90
CA GLN A 673 29.98 7.27 8.76
C GLN A 673 30.59 6.13 7.93
N ILE A 674 29.93 4.97 7.98
CA ILE A 674 30.27 3.83 7.14
C ILE A 674 29.79 4.11 5.71
N THR A 675 30.65 3.91 4.72
CA THR A 675 30.36 4.07 3.28
C THR A 675 30.57 2.78 2.49
N GLY A 676 31.00 1.71 3.14
CA GLY A 676 31.19 0.41 2.49
C GLY A 676 31.38 -0.70 3.50
N TRP A 677 31.10 -1.93 3.07
CA TRP A 677 31.30 -3.12 3.87
C TRP A 677 31.57 -4.33 2.97
N LYS A 678 32.21 -5.36 3.52
CA LYS A 678 32.34 -6.70 2.89
C LYS A 678 32.34 -7.78 3.95
N ALA A 679 31.62 -8.87 3.72
CA ALA A 679 31.70 -10.06 4.55
C ALA A 679 32.58 -11.13 3.89
N CYS A 680 33.71 -11.44 4.52
CA CYS A 680 34.64 -12.47 4.11
C CYS A 680 34.42 -13.75 4.93
N ARG A 681 34.95 -14.88 4.44
CA ARG A 681 34.91 -16.16 5.17
C ARG A 681 35.51 -16.09 6.57
N ASN A 682 36.45 -15.19 6.85
CA ASN A 682 37.12 -15.03 8.14
C ASN A 682 36.79 -13.73 8.91
N GLY A 683 35.89 -12.89 8.42
CA GLY A 683 35.61 -11.62 9.08
C GLY A 683 34.95 -10.59 8.20
N ILE A 684 35.04 -9.32 8.60
CA ILE A 684 34.28 -8.23 7.96
C ILE A 684 35.14 -7.01 7.78
N GLU A 685 35.10 -6.46 6.58
CA GLU A 685 35.66 -5.15 6.27
C GLU A 685 34.57 -4.09 6.45
N LEU A 686 34.83 -3.05 7.23
CA LEU A 686 34.03 -1.82 7.30
C LEU A 686 34.85 -0.65 6.79
N ARG A 687 34.30 0.12 5.86
CA ARG A 687 34.93 1.32 5.29
C ARG A 687 34.21 2.58 5.75
N PHE A 688 34.98 3.56 6.23
CA PHE A 688 34.48 4.86 6.66
C PHE A 688 34.90 5.96 5.68
N ASN A 689 34.10 7.02 5.56
CA ASN A 689 34.47 8.21 4.76
C ASN A 689 35.63 9.02 5.38
N HIS A 690 35.85 8.91 6.69
CA HIS A 690 36.99 9.49 7.40
C HIS A 690 37.71 8.41 8.21
N PRO A 691 39.02 8.57 8.50
CA PRO A 691 39.73 7.68 9.41
C PRO A 691 39.10 7.68 10.81
N ILE A 692 39.13 6.53 11.49
CA ILE A 692 38.67 6.37 12.87
C ILE A 692 39.87 6.18 13.82
N SER A 693 39.76 6.68 15.04
CA SER A 693 40.86 6.65 16.01
C SER A 693 40.95 5.29 16.71
N SER A 694 42.06 4.57 16.51
CA SER A 694 42.47 3.37 17.27
C SER A 694 41.33 2.40 17.65
N PRO A 695 40.63 1.78 16.67
CA PRO A 695 39.54 0.86 16.98
C PRO A 695 40.07 -0.39 17.72
N GLU A 696 39.55 -0.61 18.94
CA GLU A 696 39.88 -1.78 19.74
C GLU A 696 38.72 -2.78 19.73
N LYS A 697 39.01 -4.08 19.75
CA LYS A 697 37.98 -5.14 19.78
C LYS A 697 36.97 -5.00 20.93
N LYS A 698 37.40 -4.46 22.08
CA LYS A 698 36.54 -4.23 23.25
C LYS A 698 35.43 -3.21 23.00
N ASN A 699 35.55 -2.42 21.93
CA ASN A 699 34.58 -1.39 21.55
C ASN A 699 33.51 -1.94 20.60
N PHE A 700 33.66 -3.18 20.13
CA PHE A 700 32.78 -3.79 19.13
C PHE A 700 32.11 -5.06 19.65
N PHE A 701 30.92 -5.30 19.13
CA PHE A 701 30.10 -6.46 19.38
C PHE A 701 29.54 -6.97 18.06
N ALA A 702 29.47 -8.29 17.93
CA ALA A 702 28.94 -8.95 16.74
C ALA A 702 28.00 -10.09 17.14
N GLN A 703 26.89 -10.22 16.42
CA GLN A 703 25.98 -11.35 16.57
C GLN A 703 25.30 -11.71 15.25
N GLN A 704 24.82 -12.95 15.10
CA GLN A 704 24.12 -13.42 13.90
C GLN A 704 22.94 -14.35 14.26
N TRP A 705 21.92 -14.37 13.41
CA TRP A 705 20.75 -15.22 13.58
C TRP A 705 20.03 -15.45 12.25
N ASN A 706 19.15 -16.43 12.23
CA ASN A 706 18.24 -16.71 11.13
C ASN A 706 16.79 -16.61 11.59
N VAL A 707 15.90 -16.48 10.62
CA VAL A 707 14.48 -16.77 10.78
C VAL A 707 14.13 -17.99 9.93
N ILE A 708 12.96 -18.58 10.17
CA ILE A 708 12.50 -19.75 9.43
C ILE A 708 11.38 -19.34 8.49
N ASP A 709 11.57 -19.60 7.19
CA ASP A 709 10.51 -19.51 6.19
C ASP A 709 9.57 -20.70 6.33
N SER A 710 8.27 -20.42 6.35
CA SER A 710 7.27 -21.47 6.52
C SER A 710 6.05 -21.26 5.65
N ALA A 711 5.63 -22.33 4.95
CA ALA A 711 4.44 -22.28 4.10
C ALA A 711 3.12 -22.23 4.89
N GLN A 712 3.14 -22.58 6.18
CA GLN A 712 1.92 -22.68 7.02
C GLN A 712 1.94 -21.72 8.22
N THR A 713 3.07 -21.08 8.51
CA THR A 713 3.24 -20.23 9.69
C THR A 713 3.45 -18.77 9.32
N TYR A 714 2.77 -17.89 10.04
CA TYR A 714 2.99 -16.46 9.97
C TYR A 714 4.17 -16.02 10.85
N GLY A 715 5.22 -15.49 10.22
CA GLY A 715 6.41 -14.99 10.89
C GLY A 715 7.28 -16.09 11.52
N SER A 716 8.28 -15.67 12.29
CA SER A 716 9.24 -16.58 12.90
C SER A 716 9.88 -16.02 14.19
N PRO A 717 10.18 -16.83 15.21
CA PRO A 717 11.21 -16.48 16.19
C PRO A 717 12.58 -16.30 15.51
N GLU A 718 13.53 -15.75 16.27
CA GLU A 718 14.93 -15.65 15.85
C GLU A 718 15.70 -16.85 16.36
N TYR A 719 16.42 -17.53 15.48
CA TYR A 719 17.13 -18.79 15.75
C TYR A 719 18.63 -18.63 15.54
N SER A 720 19.40 -19.39 16.32
CA SER A 720 20.83 -19.52 16.14
C SER A 720 21.15 -20.03 14.73
N VAL A 721 22.21 -19.51 14.13
CA VAL A 721 22.74 -19.99 12.85
C VAL A 721 23.50 -21.31 13.07
N ILE A 722 24.23 -21.42 14.18
CA ILE A 722 25.07 -22.57 14.52
C ILE A 722 24.23 -23.75 15.04
N HIS A 723 23.15 -23.45 15.77
CA HIS A 723 22.21 -24.41 16.34
C HIS A 723 20.77 -24.08 15.88
N PRO A 724 20.40 -24.44 14.63
CA PRO A 724 19.15 -23.99 13.98
C PRO A 724 17.83 -24.33 14.70
N GLU A 725 17.87 -25.22 15.67
CA GLU A 725 16.75 -25.59 16.54
C GLU A 725 16.59 -24.71 17.79
N GLN A 726 17.59 -23.88 18.10
CA GLN A 726 17.62 -23.05 19.30
C GLN A 726 17.20 -21.61 18.99
N ILE A 727 16.25 -21.10 19.77
CA ILE A 727 15.83 -19.69 19.71
C ILE A 727 16.90 -18.83 20.39
N GLY A 728 17.36 -17.78 19.70
CA GLY A 728 18.38 -16.85 20.17
C GLY A 728 19.35 -16.43 19.06
N HIS A 729 20.34 -15.63 19.41
CA HIS A 729 21.38 -15.15 18.49
C HIS A 729 22.74 -15.73 18.87
N ASP A 730 23.55 -16.07 17.88
CA ASP A 730 24.95 -16.44 18.11
C ASP A 730 25.78 -15.19 18.35
N ARG A 731 26.36 -15.05 19.54
CA ARG A 731 27.37 -14.04 19.82
C ARG A 731 28.68 -14.44 19.15
N LEU A 732 29.26 -13.52 18.39
CA LEU A 732 30.49 -13.77 17.64
C LEU A 732 31.69 -13.09 18.32
N GLU A 733 32.78 -13.84 18.49
CA GLU A 733 34.03 -13.30 18.99
C GLU A 733 34.74 -12.48 17.88
N ILE A 734 35.13 -11.25 18.23
CA ILE A 734 36.04 -10.43 17.43
C ILE A 734 37.45 -10.60 18.03
N ARG A 735 38.33 -11.32 17.33
CA ARG A 735 39.67 -11.64 17.86
C ARG A 735 40.62 -10.44 17.82
N SER A 736 40.57 -9.69 16.72
CA SER A 736 41.38 -8.51 16.44
C SER A 736 40.68 -7.58 15.45
N ILE A 737 41.20 -6.35 15.34
CA ILE A 737 40.81 -5.38 14.31
C ILE A 737 42.08 -4.90 13.63
N THR A 738 42.13 -5.03 12.31
CA THR A 738 43.25 -4.60 11.49
C THR A 738 42.85 -3.37 10.68
N VAL A 739 43.54 -2.25 10.88
CA VAL A 739 43.41 -1.07 10.00
C VAL A 739 44.08 -1.42 8.67
N LEU A 740 43.34 -1.30 7.56
CA LEU A 740 43.85 -1.61 6.23
C LEU A 740 44.71 -0.45 5.69
N PRO A 741 45.52 -0.68 4.63
CA PRO A 741 46.46 0.33 4.11
C PRO A 741 45.84 1.64 3.63
N ASP A 742 44.54 1.67 3.36
CA ASP A 742 43.83 2.89 2.99
C ASP A 742 43.50 3.78 4.20
N HIS A 743 43.71 3.32 5.44
CA HIS A 743 43.35 3.98 6.70
C HIS A 743 41.85 4.30 6.90
N HIS A 744 41.01 3.94 5.93
CA HIS A 744 39.56 4.14 5.95
C HIS A 744 38.84 2.81 6.21
N SER A 745 39.46 1.69 5.85
CA SER A 745 38.89 0.37 5.95
C SER A 745 39.48 -0.40 7.13
N HIS A 746 38.62 -1.12 7.83
CA HIS A 746 38.93 -1.81 9.07
C HIS A 746 38.41 -3.24 8.97
N PHE A 747 39.31 -4.21 9.12
CA PHE A 747 38.95 -5.62 9.08
C PHE A 747 38.80 -6.18 10.49
N LEU A 748 37.58 -6.61 10.83
CA LEU A 748 37.25 -7.29 12.07
C LEU A 748 37.43 -8.80 11.85
N ASP A 749 38.38 -9.41 12.57
CA ASP A 749 38.63 -10.86 12.52
C ASP A 749 37.55 -11.62 13.33
N ILE A 750 36.64 -12.27 12.61
CA ILE A 750 35.47 -12.97 13.16
C ILE A 750 35.44 -14.39 12.58
N PRO A 751 36.26 -15.33 13.10
CA PRO A 751 36.42 -16.66 12.50
C PRO A 751 35.12 -17.49 12.48
N ALA A 752 34.17 -17.19 13.37
CA ALA A 752 32.90 -17.89 13.50
C ALA A 752 31.78 -17.36 12.59
N ILE A 753 31.97 -16.25 11.86
CA ILE A 753 30.93 -15.63 11.01
C ILE A 753 30.36 -16.63 9.99
N GLN A 754 29.06 -16.82 9.85
CA GLN A 754 28.50 -17.71 8.82
C GLN A 754 27.54 -16.96 7.90
N PRO A 755 27.27 -17.48 6.69
CA PRO A 755 26.13 -16.99 5.92
C PRO A 755 24.86 -17.03 6.78
N SER A 756 24.19 -15.89 6.93
CA SER A 756 23.04 -15.72 7.81
C SER A 756 22.05 -14.73 7.21
N MET A 757 20.77 -14.87 7.58
CA MET A 757 19.72 -13.95 7.16
C MET A 757 19.89 -12.61 7.86
N CYS A 758 20.23 -12.62 9.15
CA CYS A 758 20.49 -11.41 9.93
C CYS A 758 21.83 -11.51 10.64
N MET A 759 22.50 -10.38 10.73
CA MET A 759 23.74 -10.22 11.46
C MET A 759 23.88 -8.75 11.86
N GLN A 760 24.40 -8.49 13.06
CA GLN A 760 24.66 -7.15 13.57
C GLN A 760 26.13 -6.96 13.85
N ILE A 761 26.70 -5.83 13.43
CA ILE A 761 27.90 -5.24 14.00
C ILE A 761 27.50 -3.97 14.74
N PHE A 762 27.82 -3.93 16.03
CA PHE A 762 27.66 -2.77 16.86
C PHE A 762 29.02 -2.29 17.36
N GLY A 763 29.23 -0.98 17.43
CA GLY A 763 30.49 -0.42 17.93
C GLY A 763 30.31 0.97 18.54
N LYS A 764 31.07 1.27 19.59
CA LYS A 764 31.17 2.61 20.17
C LYS A 764 32.56 3.16 19.97
N LEU A 765 32.69 4.06 19.01
CA LEU A 765 33.96 4.58 18.51
C LEU A 765 34.07 6.08 18.74
N THR A 766 35.23 6.59 18.38
CA THR A 766 35.51 8.02 18.31
C THR A 766 36.15 8.28 16.96
N ASP A 767 35.68 9.31 16.25
CA ASP A 767 36.31 9.71 15.00
C ASP A 767 37.69 10.35 15.24
N ALA A 768 38.40 10.68 14.16
CA ALA A 768 39.70 11.35 14.24
C ALA A 768 39.64 12.73 14.96
N GLY A 769 38.46 13.35 15.02
CA GLY A 769 38.22 14.64 15.66
C GLY A 769 37.76 14.55 17.11
N GLY A 770 37.68 13.36 17.71
CA GLY A 770 37.24 13.17 19.09
C GLY A 770 35.72 13.09 19.28
N LYS A 771 34.91 13.06 18.21
CA LYS A 771 33.45 12.96 18.30
C LYS A 771 32.99 11.51 18.46
N PRO A 772 31.98 11.23 19.31
CA PRO A 772 31.38 9.90 19.40
C PRO A 772 30.83 9.42 18.05
N LEU A 773 31.13 8.17 17.71
CA LEU A 773 30.63 7.49 16.52
C LEU A 773 30.06 6.14 16.93
N ASN A 774 28.74 5.98 16.79
CA ASN A 774 28.11 4.68 16.96
C ASN A 774 28.04 3.96 15.61
N VAL A 775 28.48 2.71 15.60
CA VAL A 775 28.24 1.76 14.51
C VAL A 775 27.08 0.90 14.95
N ASP A 776 26.03 0.84 14.12
CA ASP A 776 24.95 -0.15 14.24
C ASP A 776 24.54 -0.57 12.85
N LEU A 777 25.09 -1.69 12.39
CA LEU A 777 24.96 -2.18 11.02
C LEU A 777 24.32 -3.56 11.04
N TYR A 778 23.25 -3.74 10.26
CA TYR A 778 22.54 -5.01 10.12
C TYR A 778 22.69 -5.53 8.69
N ALA A 779 23.20 -6.75 8.52
CA ALA A 779 23.48 -7.31 7.20
C ALA A 779 22.79 -8.66 6.99
N THR A 780 22.42 -8.93 5.74
CA THR A 780 22.20 -10.30 5.26
C THR A 780 23.48 -10.77 4.57
N LEU A 781 23.92 -11.97 4.92
CA LEU A 781 25.12 -12.59 4.37
C LEU A 781 24.69 -13.74 3.44
N ASN A 782 24.25 -13.41 2.24
CA ASN A 782 23.84 -14.41 1.25
C ASN A 782 25.03 -15.23 0.75
N ARG A 783 26.18 -14.57 0.56
CA ARG A 783 27.43 -15.21 0.14
C ARG A 783 28.64 -14.47 0.71
N LEU A 784 29.60 -15.20 1.26
CA LEU A 784 30.83 -14.65 1.80
C LEU A 784 31.89 -14.55 0.70
N HIS A 785 32.60 -13.43 0.67
CA HIS A 785 33.84 -13.28 -0.10
C HIS A 785 34.91 -14.27 0.39
N PRO A 786 35.93 -14.58 -0.43
CA PRO A 786 37.11 -15.30 0.01
C PRO A 786 37.74 -14.70 1.28
N ASP A 787 38.59 -15.49 1.95
CA ASP A 787 39.30 -15.05 3.16
C ASP A 787 40.10 -13.76 2.89
N SER A 788 39.99 -12.80 3.80
CA SER A 788 40.82 -11.60 3.78
C SER A 788 42.22 -11.93 4.27
N ALA A 789 43.24 -11.39 3.61
CA ALA A 789 44.63 -11.50 4.04
C ALA A 789 44.93 -10.74 5.35
N ALA A 790 44.00 -9.92 5.85
CA ALA A 790 44.15 -9.13 7.07
C ALA A 790 43.94 -9.92 8.37
N ALA A 791 43.58 -11.20 8.27
CA ALA A 791 43.37 -12.11 9.40
C ALA A 791 43.72 -13.57 9.03
N PRO A 792 43.89 -14.48 10.01
CA PRO A 792 44.07 -15.89 9.72
C PRO A 792 42.92 -16.47 8.87
N PRO A 793 43.18 -17.46 8.00
CA PRO A 793 42.15 -18.08 7.18
C PRO A 793 41.03 -18.70 8.02
N ALA A 794 39.81 -18.71 7.47
CA ALA A 794 38.70 -19.41 8.09
C ALA A 794 38.93 -20.93 8.12
N PRO A 795 38.29 -21.65 9.05
CA PRO A 795 38.33 -23.11 9.07
C PRO A 795 37.94 -23.73 7.71
N PRO A 796 38.60 -24.83 7.29
CA PRO A 796 38.26 -25.53 6.06
C PRO A 796 36.83 -26.09 6.14
N GLY A 797 36.13 -26.18 5.00
CA GLY A 797 34.77 -26.72 4.93
C GLY A 797 33.65 -25.81 5.46
N LYS A 798 34.00 -24.62 5.97
CA LYS A 798 33.01 -23.61 6.39
C LYS A 798 32.13 -23.17 5.21
N PRO A 799 30.79 -23.16 5.37
CA PRO A 799 29.87 -22.75 4.31
C PRO A 799 30.11 -21.29 3.93
N ASP A 800 30.02 -21.00 2.62
CA ASP A 800 30.19 -19.66 2.05
C ASP A 800 28.89 -19.07 1.53
N THR A 801 27.81 -19.86 1.46
CA THR A 801 26.53 -19.47 0.86
C THR A 801 25.38 -19.78 1.80
N LEU A 802 24.45 -18.85 1.93
CA LEU A 802 23.27 -18.98 2.78
C LEU A 802 22.36 -20.11 2.28
N ARG A 803 21.98 -20.97 3.21
CA ARG A 803 20.83 -21.87 3.05
C ARG A 803 19.71 -21.32 3.90
N VAL A 804 18.72 -20.71 3.25
CA VAL A 804 17.53 -20.18 3.93
C VAL A 804 16.85 -21.32 4.69
N PRO A 805 16.69 -21.23 6.01
CA PRO A 805 16.02 -22.25 6.80
C PRO A 805 14.52 -22.30 6.46
N GLU A 806 14.01 -23.51 6.25
CA GLU A 806 12.61 -23.73 5.87
C GLU A 806 11.97 -24.85 6.69
N LYS A 807 10.69 -24.68 7.04
CA LYS A 807 9.85 -25.73 7.65
C LYS A 807 8.43 -25.70 7.08
N PRO A 808 7.77 -26.85 6.87
CA PRO A 808 6.36 -26.87 6.44
C PRO A 808 5.47 -26.03 7.37
N GLY A 809 5.65 -26.18 8.68
CA GLY A 809 5.05 -25.36 9.73
C GLY A 809 6.09 -25.07 10.82
N ASN A 810 6.09 -23.84 11.36
CA ASN A 810 6.97 -23.43 12.44
C ASN A 810 6.21 -23.15 13.75
N GLY A 811 4.93 -23.54 13.87
CA GLY A 811 4.11 -23.34 15.08
C GLY A 811 3.73 -21.87 15.33
N ASN A 812 3.04 -21.58 16.44
CA ASN A 812 2.67 -20.21 16.76
C ASN A 812 3.91 -19.46 17.29
N THR A 813 4.41 -18.49 16.51
CA THR A 813 5.60 -17.68 16.83
C THR A 813 5.52 -17.05 18.22
N TYR A 814 4.36 -16.49 18.58
CA TYR A 814 4.17 -15.81 19.86
C TYR A 814 4.16 -16.77 21.05
N GLN A 815 3.47 -17.90 20.91
CA GLN A 815 3.47 -18.93 21.95
C GLN A 815 4.90 -19.43 22.18
N GLN A 816 5.66 -19.76 21.13
CA GLN A 816 7.05 -20.20 21.27
C GLN A 816 7.94 -19.19 22.00
N LEU A 817 7.80 -17.90 21.70
CA LEU A 817 8.54 -16.86 22.42
C LEU A 817 8.13 -16.80 23.90
N ILE A 818 6.83 -16.90 24.23
CA ILE A 818 6.39 -16.99 25.64
C ILE A 818 7.01 -18.19 26.33
N GLU A 819 6.95 -19.38 25.71
CA GLU A 819 7.50 -20.61 26.29
C GLU A 819 9.01 -20.50 26.50
N HIS A 820 9.71 -19.87 25.56
CA HIS A 820 11.14 -19.60 25.67
C HIS A 820 11.44 -18.69 26.87
N PHE A 821 10.77 -17.55 27.00
CA PHE A 821 11.01 -16.62 28.11
C PHE A 821 10.52 -17.14 29.47
N ASP A 822 9.44 -17.91 29.53
CA ASP A 822 9.01 -18.57 30.77
C ASP A 822 10.05 -19.60 31.24
N LYS A 823 10.60 -20.41 30.33
CA LYS A 823 11.70 -21.33 30.64
C LYS A 823 12.95 -20.59 31.13
N LEU A 824 13.37 -19.52 30.45
CA LEU A 824 14.51 -18.70 30.87
C LEU A 824 14.31 -18.10 32.27
N ALA A 825 13.09 -17.74 32.62
CA ALA A 825 12.74 -17.20 33.94
C ALA A 825 12.51 -18.29 35.00
N GLY A 826 12.72 -19.57 34.69
CA GLY A 826 12.43 -20.69 35.60
C GLY A 826 10.95 -20.84 35.94
N ARG A 827 10.05 -20.27 35.12
CA ARG A 827 8.60 -20.36 35.30
C ARG A 827 8.06 -21.59 34.58
N THR A 828 7.00 -22.18 35.13
CA THR A 828 6.23 -23.20 34.42
C THR A 828 5.64 -22.58 33.16
N THR A 829 5.90 -23.22 32.02
CA THR A 829 5.32 -22.82 30.74
C THR A 829 3.80 -22.77 30.84
N ALA A 830 3.25 -21.57 30.85
CA ALA A 830 1.81 -21.40 30.78
C ALA A 830 1.38 -21.57 29.31
N ALA A 831 0.58 -22.58 29.01
CA ALA A 831 -0.20 -22.58 27.78
C ALA A 831 -1.21 -21.43 27.89
N ARG A 832 -0.90 -20.28 27.30
CA ARG A 832 -1.75 -19.09 27.35
C ARG A 832 -2.57 -19.06 26.07
N PRO A 833 -3.88 -19.35 26.13
CA PRO A 833 -4.72 -19.26 24.95
C PRO A 833 -4.61 -17.86 24.37
N VAL A 834 -4.34 -17.74 23.07
CA VAL A 834 -4.33 -16.45 22.33
C VAL A 834 -5.76 -15.96 22.03
N GLY A 835 -6.75 -16.60 22.65
CA GLY A 835 -8.18 -16.40 22.50
C GLY A 835 -8.93 -17.58 23.14
N PRO A 836 -10.26 -17.47 23.34
CA PRO A 836 -11.05 -18.58 23.84
C PRO A 836 -10.85 -19.83 22.98
N GLU A 837 -10.83 -21.00 23.61
CA GLU A 837 -10.76 -22.25 22.86
C GLU A 837 -12.07 -22.46 22.08
N THR A 838 -11.97 -22.67 20.78
CA THR A 838 -13.08 -23.11 19.95
C THR A 838 -13.28 -24.61 20.20
N PRO A 839 -14.40 -25.01 20.84
CA PRO A 839 -14.65 -26.41 21.12
C PRO A 839 -14.89 -27.19 19.83
N ARG A 840 -14.60 -28.49 19.86
CA ARG A 840 -15.00 -29.39 18.77
C ARG A 840 -16.53 -29.46 18.71
N PRO A 841 -17.17 -29.37 17.52
CA PRO A 841 -18.60 -29.57 17.40
C PRO A 841 -18.98 -31.02 17.75
N SER A 842 -20.18 -31.21 18.30
CA SER A 842 -20.78 -32.54 18.53
C SER A 842 -21.20 -33.22 17.22
N GLU A 843 -21.42 -32.43 16.17
CA GLU A 843 -21.73 -32.88 14.80
C GLU A 843 -20.47 -32.87 13.91
N PRO A 844 -20.47 -33.57 12.77
CA PRO A 844 -19.39 -33.46 11.78
C PRO A 844 -19.14 -31.99 11.40
N VAL A 845 -17.87 -31.63 11.23
CA VAL A 845 -17.50 -30.27 10.79
C VAL A 845 -18.12 -30.01 9.42
N SER A 846 -18.78 -28.85 9.27
CA SER A 846 -19.31 -28.33 8.01
C SER A 846 -18.59 -27.05 7.61
N PHE A 847 -18.74 -26.60 6.37
CA PHE A 847 -18.23 -25.28 5.98
C PHE A 847 -18.88 -24.16 6.81
N ARG A 848 -20.20 -24.23 7.06
CA ARG A 848 -20.88 -23.29 7.97
C ARG A 848 -20.20 -23.21 9.33
N TRP A 849 -19.89 -24.35 9.94
CA TRP A 849 -19.22 -24.37 11.24
C TRP A 849 -17.80 -23.78 11.18
N LEU A 850 -17.00 -24.16 10.16
CA LEU A 850 -15.66 -23.59 9.96
C LEU A 850 -15.73 -22.07 9.82
N LYS A 851 -16.67 -21.59 9.01
CA LYS A 851 -16.92 -20.16 8.80
C LYS A 851 -17.27 -19.47 10.10
N GLU A 852 -18.31 -19.93 10.82
CA GLU A 852 -18.82 -19.26 12.03
C GLU A 852 -17.85 -19.37 13.24
N SER A 853 -17.13 -20.50 13.36
CA SER A 853 -16.38 -20.83 14.58
C SER A 853 -14.87 -20.60 14.49
N LEU A 854 -14.28 -20.63 13.29
CA LEU A 854 -12.84 -20.41 13.08
C LEU A 854 -12.54 -19.13 12.28
N ILE A 855 -13.34 -18.81 11.26
CA ILE A 855 -13.01 -17.77 10.28
C ILE A 855 -13.67 -16.42 10.62
N GLU A 856 -14.96 -16.38 10.95
CA GLU A 856 -15.75 -15.15 11.16
C GLU A 856 -15.17 -14.23 12.22
N LYS A 857 -14.75 -14.81 13.35
CA LYS A 857 -14.35 -14.03 14.53
C LYS A 857 -12.96 -13.40 14.44
N GLN A 858 -12.09 -13.95 13.59
CA GLN A 858 -10.64 -13.66 13.61
C GLN A 858 -10.09 -13.32 12.21
N CYS A 859 -10.68 -13.86 11.15
CA CYS A 859 -10.14 -13.79 9.79
C CYS A 859 -10.98 -12.87 8.89
N LEU A 860 -12.32 -12.92 8.98
CA LEU A 860 -13.18 -12.08 8.12
C LEU A 860 -12.97 -10.56 8.25
N PRO A 861 -12.49 -9.98 9.37
CA PRO A 861 -12.13 -8.57 9.38
C PRO A 861 -11.10 -8.18 8.32
N CYS A 862 -10.31 -9.12 7.78
CA CYS A 862 -9.30 -8.87 6.76
C CYS A 862 -9.41 -9.77 5.51
N HIS A 863 -10.27 -10.80 5.56
CA HIS A 863 -10.46 -11.84 4.54
C HIS A 863 -11.92 -11.95 4.12
N MET A 864 -12.59 -10.80 4.01
CA MET A 864 -14.00 -10.70 3.60
C MET A 864 -14.19 -10.79 2.09
N THR A 865 -15.45 -10.77 1.68
CA THR A 865 -15.86 -10.73 0.27
C THR A 865 -15.13 -9.60 -0.47
N GLY A 866 -14.46 -9.94 -1.57
CA GLY A 866 -13.70 -8.97 -2.40
C GLY A 866 -12.22 -8.82 -2.03
N THR A 867 -11.71 -9.55 -1.02
CA THR A 867 -10.28 -9.59 -0.71
C THR A 867 -9.54 -10.66 -1.53
N GLN A 868 -8.22 -10.52 -1.71
CA GLN A 868 -7.38 -11.50 -2.43
C GLN A 868 -7.50 -12.92 -1.87
N HIS A 869 -7.71 -13.03 -0.56
CA HIS A 869 -8.03 -14.26 0.13
C HIS A 869 -9.39 -14.12 0.78
N ASP A 870 -10.45 -14.01 -0.03
CA ASP A 870 -11.82 -14.05 0.46
C ASP A 870 -12.07 -15.43 1.10
N LEU A 871 -12.27 -15.46 2.42
CA LEU A 871 -12.62 -16.65 3.20
C LEU A 871 -14.08 -16.60 3.67
N SER A 872 -14.85 -15.61 3.22
CA SER A 872 -16.28 -15.44 3.57
C SER A 872 -17.20 -16.38 2.80
N THR A 873 -16.70 -16.97 1.72
CA THR A 873 -17.46 -17.86 0.83
C THR A 873 -16.91 -19.29 0.86
N TYR A 874 -17.78 -20.25 0.51
CA TYR A 874 -17.40 -21.66 0.38
C TYR A 874 -16.24 -21.84 -0.60
N LYS A 875 -16.33 -21.21 -1.77
CA LYS A 875 -15.26 -21.17 -2.78
C LYS A 875 -13.95 -20.63 -2.22
N GLY A 876 -14.04 -19.60 -1.39
CA GLY A 876 -12.91 -18.98 -0.69
C GLY A 876 -12.15 -19.96 0.20
N ILE A 877 -12.86 -20.61 1.12
CA ILE A 877 -12.28 -21.62 2.02
C ILE A 877 -11.74 -22.82 1.23
N LEU A 878 -12.44 -23.24 0.17
CA LEU A 878 -11.98 -24.33 -0.70
C LEU A 878 -10.62 -24.06 -1.36
N THR A 879 -10.21 -22.80 -1.53
CA THR A 879 -8.84 -22.50 -2.02
C THR A 879 -7.74 -22.98 -1.05
N LYS A 880 -8.09 -23.22 0.22
CA LYS A 880 -7.21 -23.76 1.26
C LYS A 880 -7.44 -25.25 1.50
N VAL A 881 -8.21 -25.91 0.64
CA VAL A 881 -8.52 -27.33 0.68
C VAL A 881 -7.95 -28.02 -0.55
N ASN A 882 -7.20 -29.10 -0.35
CA ASN A 882 -6.72 -29.96 -1.42
C ASN A 882 -7.54 -31.26 -1.40
N LEU A 883 -8.56 -31.35 -2.25
CA LEU A 883 -9.43 -32.54 -2.32
C LEU A 883 -8.70 -33.78 -2.85
N ALA A 884 -7.67 -33.61 -3.69
CA ALA A 884 -6.89 -34.72 -4.24
C ALA A 884 -5.94 -35.32 -3.19
N GLU A 885 -5.36 -34.47 -2.34
CA GLU A 885 -4.51 -34.86 -1.22
C GLU A 885 -4.99 -34.20 0.08
N PRO A 886 -6.09 -34.70 0.70
CA PRO A 886 -6.73 -34.07 1.85
C PRO A 886 -5.78 -33.68 2.98
N ALA A 887 -4.80 -34.53 3.29
CA ALA A 887 -3.81 -34.31 4.33
C ALA A 887 -2.83 -33.15 4.04
N LYS A 888 -2.67 -32.75 2.77
CA LYS A 888 -1.83 -31.62 2.36
C LYS A 888 -2.60 -30.29 2.25
N SER A 889 -3.86 -30.26 2.70
CA SER A 889 -4.68 -29.05 2.66
C SER A 889 -4.07 -27.94 3.55
N PRO A 890 -3.82 -26.73 3.01
CA PRO A 890 -3.28 -25.60 3.79
C PRO A 890 -4.05 -25.31 5.09
N ILE A 891 -5.38 -25.44 5.09
CA ILE A 891 -6.22 -25.21 6.27
C ILE A 891 -5.86 -26.12 7.46
N LEU A 892 -5.42 -27.37 7.20
CA LEU A 892 -4.99 -28.29 8.26
C LEU A 892 -3.66 -27.85 8.88
N GLY A 893 -2.76 -27.33 8.05
CA GLY A 893 -1.49 -26.73 8.48
C GLY A 893 -1.71 -25.49 9.35
N MET A 894 -2.63 -24.61 8.94
CA MET A 894 -3.01 -23.42 9.72
C MET A 894 -3.56 -23.82 11.10
N ILE A 895 -4.51 -24.76 11.14
CA ILE A 895 -5.09 -25.26 12.40
C ILE A 895 -4.02 -25.91 13.30
N GLY A 896 -3.09 -26.67 12.70
CA GLY A 896 -2.01 -27.34 13.43
C GLY A 896 -0.98 -26.39 14.03
N THR A 897 -0.62 -25.38 13.27
CA THR A 897 0.34 -24.36 13.70
C THR A 897 -0.27 -23.34 14.67
N LYS A 898 -1.60 -23.26 14.73
CA LYS A 898 -2.35 -22.23 15.48
C LYS A 898 -1.96 -20.81 15.03
N SER A 899 -1.62 -20.62 13.76
CA SER A 899 -1.24 -19.32 13.20
C SER A 899 -2.08 -18.97 11.97
N MET A 900 -2.66 -17.76 11.97
CA MET A 900 -3.10 -17.02 10.79
C MET A 900 -2.83 -15.52 11.04
N PRO A 901 -2.64 -14.71 9.98
CA PRO A 901 -2.61 -13.25 10.08
C PRO A 901 -4.01 -12.61 9.89
N PRO A 902 -4.25 -11.39 10.40
CA PRO A 902 -3.41 -10.64 11.34
C PRO A 902 -3.57 -11.11 12.80
N TYR A 903 -4.58 -11.92 13.11
CA TYR A 903 -4.79 -12.49 14.44
C TYR A 903 -4.52 -14.00 14.45
N PRO A 904 -3.83 -14.52 15.48
CA PRO A 904 -3.63 -15.96 15.63
C PRO A 904 -4.98 -16.68 15.52
N LEU A 905 -4.99 -17.85 14.87
CA LEU A 905 -6.17 -18.72 14.89
C LEU A 905 -6.61 -18.93 16.35
N PRO A 906 -7.93 -19.02 16.60
CA PRO A 906 -8.39 -19.35 17.94
C PRO A 906 -7.75 -20.68 18.33
N THR A 907 -7.48 -20.83 19.63
CA THR A 907 -7.05 -22.13 20.14
C THR A 907 -8.15 -23.14 19.79
N VAL A 908 -7.83 -24.28 19.21
CA VAL A 908 -8.82 -25.31 18.88
C VAL A 908 -8.66 -26.52 19.80
N ALA A 909 -9.78 -27.16 20.13
CA ALA A 909 -9.78 -28.39 20.93
C ALA A 909 -9.00 -29.53 20.24
N PRO A 910 -8.44 -30.48 21.03
CA PRO A 910 -7.81 -31.69 20.50
C PRO A 910 -8.70 -32.44 19.50
N GLY A 911 -8.11 -32.94 18.42
CA GLY A 911 -8.83 -33.66 17.36
C GLY A 911 -9.55 -32.77 16.34
N MET A 912 -9.51 -31.43 16.48
CA MET A 912 -10.06 -30.53 15.47
C MET A 912 -9.45 -30.77 14.08
N GLN A 913 -8.14 -30.92 13.98
CA GLN A 913 -7.48 -31.22 12.69
C GLN A 913 -8.05 -32.49 12.04
N GLN A 914 -8.30 -33.53 12.85
CA GLN A 914 -8.89 -34.76 12.34
C GLN A 914 -10.32 -34.53 11.86
N ALA A 915 -11.13 -33.76 12.61
CA ALA A 915 -12.49 -33.43 12.23
C ALA A 915 -12.55 -32.63 10.91
N VAL A 916 -11.64 -31.68 10.71
CA VAL A 916 -11.52 -30.94 9.45
C VAL A 916 -11.00 -31.85 8.32
N LEU A 917 -10.05 -32.74 8.59
CA LEU A 917 -9.58 -33.71 7.61
C LEU A 917 -10.69 -34.66 7.16
N ASP A 918 -11.54 -35.12 8.09
CA ASP A 918 -12.68 -35.98 7.79
C ASP A 918 -13.72 -35.24 6.95
N TRP A 919 -13.98 -33.96 7.25
CA TRP A 919 -14.79 -33.08 6.40
C TRP A 919 -14.22 -32.97 4.97
N ILE A 920 -12.90 -32.75 4.82
CA ILE A 920 -12.25 -32.68 3.49
C ILE A 920 -12.38 -34.01 2.75
N LYS A 921 -12.13 -35.13 3.43
CA LYS A 921 -12.28 -36.49 2.85
C LYS A 921 -13.70 -36.80 2.40
N ALA A 922 -14.70 -36.20 3.04
CA ALA A 922 -16.11 -36.31 2.63
C ALA A 922 -16.45 -35.45 1.39
N GLY A 923 -15.45 -34.86 0.73
CA GLY A 923 -15.64 -33.94 -0.40
C GLY A 923 -15.80 -32.48 0.02
N ALA A 924 -15.48 -32.16 1.28
CA ALA A 924 -15.59 -30.82 1.87
C ALA A 924 -16.99 -30.20 1.71
N PRO A 925 -18.10 -30.91 2.02
CA PRO A 925 -19.46 -30.42 1.74
C PRO A 925 -19.74 -29.04 2.38
N GLU A 926 -20.49 -28.21 1.65
CA GLU A 926 -20.89 -26.86 2.07
C GLU A 926 -21.78 -26.84 3.33
#